data_AF-A0A843D3G0-F1
#
_entry.id   AF-A0A843D3G0-F1
#
_cell.length_a   1.000
_cell.length_b   1.000
_cell.length_c   1.000
_cell.angle_alpha   90.00
_cell.angle_beta   90.00
_cell.angle_gamma   90.00
#
_symmetry.space_group_name_H-M   'P 1'
#
loop_
_entity.id
_entity.type
_entity.pdbx_description
1 polymer ?
#
loop_
_entity_poly.entity_id
_entity_poly.type
_entity_poly.pdbx_seq_one_letter_code
_entity_poly.pdbx_strand_id
1 'polypeptide(L)'
;MFTPSDGTSVASSKVWNQVFGLFTDANGWKINEGNNNFKLPVLKNLPAPANADASHLSVPCITFYANGGTEGTMQPQFVEGNSVTLNANKFKKEGYSFTGWATTENGGVAYADNETIQDVNADITLFAQWKINQYTLKFEDYYNQQTVYCETKLDYGATVPTTFEGLPPTKTGYTFYGWHIAIPSTMPANNVTIMALWNITQYNVTFNTMDGSEIPILKVNYSETIGERAPANPTKHGYNFEGWYNESDCTNKWIMIGNGAGVVTDNITLYANWTAWKHFITFHNYAGVEQVKELTYGSDMKLPKNTFFTNEDEDKYFGGWAITEGGAVFYEDEADVSSLFTANNGEIDLYAVWLDTPITYCEVTFMIDGTEEYLMKLIQHGKALHVADRPEEPTRAGYAFEGWYTESTLQNALSFNGDYVVNADTKFYAKWNPIVYHVQFNNNTGTGTMVNQDFNYGVKEALSTNTFTAPSGKEFNGWNTKADGTGTSYAAGYDKSDLTTTNEETVILYAQWKSISTGNNGGTGGGGGSSAPSVKPSTPTTPTTPEVPDTPKTVTEKQEIPTGAENTVTMPTGETVFVIALDNTEVIQSVAVPEAVANANPGASVQVTEGGEAPALPEGVNADDVHIVVGVSVVDKEGNPVKITESGYFILDADVPAGKKLVVGHYK
;
A
#
# COMPACT_ATOMS: atom_id res chain seq x y z
N MET A 1 25.20 -79.29 -18.55
CA MET A 1 23.92 -79.99 -18.86
C MET A 1 24.24 -81.39 -19.37
N PHE A 2 23.51 -82.42 -18.96
CA PHE A 2 23.52 -83.72 -19.65
C PHE A 2 22.47 -83.67 -20.77
N THR A 3 22.89 -83.87 -22.02
CA THR A 3 22.00 -84.18 -23.15
C THR A 3 21.90 -85.70 -23.29
N PRO A 4 20.70 -86.30 -23.21
CA PRO A 4 20.51 -87.71 -23.54
C PRO A 4 20.59 -87.95 -25.05
N SER A 5 21.17 -89.08 -25.44
CA SER A 5 21.49 -89.46 -26.82
C SER A 5 20.30 -89.98 -27.65
N ASP A 6 19.05 -89.75 -27.23
CA ASP A 6 17.87 -90.35 -27.85
C ASP A 6 16.84 -89.34 -28.39
N GLY A 7 17.18 -88.04 -28.43
CA GLY A 7 16.49 -87.09 -29.31
C GLY A 7 15.00 -86.88 -29.05
N THR A 8 14.50 -87.14 -27.83
CA THR A 8 13.12 -86.85 -27.46
C THR A 8 13.04 -85.64 -26.52
N SER A 9 12.34 -84.59 -26.96
CA SER A 9 12.06 -83.41 -26.16
C SER A 9 10.93 -83.70 -25.17
N VAL A 10 11.24 -83.69 -23.87
CA VAL A 10 10.23 -83.65 -22.82
C VAL A 10 10.53 -82.47 -21.91
N ALA A 11 9.59 -81.53 -21.89
CA ALA A 11 9.61 -80.33 -21.08
C ALA A 11 9.93 -80.64 -19.60
N SER A 12 10.91 -79.91 -19.09
CA SER A 12 11.40 -79.94 -17.73
C SER A 12 10.33 -79.50 -16.73
N SER A 13 9.79 -80.45 -15.97
CA SER A 13 9.22 -80.18 -14.64
C SER A 13 9.04 -81.44 -13.77
N LYS A 14 9.07 -82.65 -14.35
CA LYS A 14 8.82 -83.89 -13.58
C LYS A 14 10.06 -84.59 -12.99
N VAL A 15 11.27 -84.28 -13.44
CA VAL A 15 12.51 -84.90 -12.89
C VAL A 15 13.07 -84.11 -11.69
N TRP A 16 12.75 -82.81 -11.58
CA TRP A 16 13.15 -81.99 -10.43
C TRP A 16 12.35 -82.28 -9.15
N ASN A 17 11.12 -82.78 -9.26
CA ASN A 17 10.29 -83.11 -8.10
C ASN A 17 10.70 -84.40 -7.37
N GLN A 18 11.53 -85.27 -7.97
CA GLN A 18 12.04 -86.46 -7.29
C GLN A 18 13.32 -86.21 -6.47
N VAL A 19 14.04 -85.10 -6.72
CA VAL A 19 15.26 -84.76 -5.96
C VAL A 19 14.96 -83.93 -4.71
N PHE A 20 13.88 -83.14 -4.70
CA PHE A 20 13.42 -82.38 -3.53
C PHE A 20 12.23 -83.01 -2.78
N GLY A 21 11.71 -84.15 -3.23
CA GLY A 21 10.53 -84.81 -2.67
C GLY A 21 10.73 -85.61 -1.37
N LEU A 22 11.84 -85.44 -0.65
CA LEU A 22 12.17 -86.25 0.54
C LEU A 22 12.40 -85.48 1.85
N PHE A 23 11.94 -84.23 1.96
CA PHE A 23 11.90 -83.53 3.25
C PHE A 23 10.50 -82.99 3.52
N THR A 24 9.62 -83.85 4.03
CA THR A 24 8.50 -83.45 4.88
C THR A 24 8.45 -84.39 6.08
N ASP A 25 8.75 -83.84 7.27
CA ASP A 25 8.21 -84.36 8.52
C ASP A 25 7.21 -83.34 9.09
N ALA A 26 6.38 -83.80 10.03
CA ALA A 26 5.05 -83.26 10.32
C ALA A 26 4.99 -81.89 11.04
N ASN A 27 6.06 -81.08 11.05
CA ASN A 27 6.11 -79.85 11.85
C ASN A 27 6.60 -78.59 11.11
N GLY A 28 6.30 -78.46 9.80
CA GLY A 28 6.22 -77.16 9.10
C GLY A 28 7.29 -76.11 9.42
N TRP A 29 8.44 -76.19 8.75
CA TRP A 29 9.47 -75.14 8.83
C TRP A 29 9.30 -74.10 7.72
N LYS A 30 9.33 -72.82 8.13
CA LYS A 30 9.33 -71.64 7.25
C LYS A 30 10.77 -71.31 6.85
N ILE A 31 10.99 -71.03 5.56
CA ILE A 31 12.23 -70.43 5.07
C ILE A 31 12.27 -68.99 5.59
N ASN A 32 13.34 -68.64 6.31
CA ASN A 32 13.62 -67.27 6.70
C ASN A 32 14.39 -66.63 5.53
N GLU A 33 13.80 -65.63 4.88
CA GLU A 33 14.44 -64.88 3.80
C GLU A 33 15.56 -64.00 4.38
N GLY A 34 16.77 -64.55 4.42
CA GLY A 34 17.96 -63.84 4.88
C GLY A 34 19.13 -64.79 5.02
N ASN A 35 20.06 -64.70 4.06
CA ASN A 35 21.34 -65.43 3.93
C ASN A 35 21.31 -66.65 2.99
N ASN A 36 21.55 -66.39 1.70
CA ASN A 36 21.83 -67.38 0.66
C ASN A 36 23.25 -67.98 0.77
N ASN A 37 23.57 -68.64 1.90
CA ASN A 37 24.76 -69.49 2.00
C ASN A 37 24.34 -70.94 2.25
N PHE A 38 24.18 -71.73 1.18
CA PHE A 38 24.09 -73.18 1.29
C PHE A 38 25.50 -73.77 1.36
N LYS A 39 25.93 -74.24 2.53
CA LYS A 39 26.97 -75.28 2.64
C LYS A 39 26.28 -76.64 2.50
N LEU A 40 26.45 -77.28 1.34
CA LEU A 40 26.09 -78.69 1.17
C LEU A 40 26.84 -79.55 2.21
N PRO A 41 26.16 -80.44 2.97
CA PRO A 41 26.86 -81.44 3.76
C PRO A 41 27.57 -82.41 2.82
N VAL A 42 28.78 -82.82 3.21
CA VAL A 42 29.57 -83.85 2.53
C VAL A 42 28.73 -85.13 2.38
N LEU A 43 28.25 -85.41 1.18
CA LEU A 43 27.65 -86.69 0.78
C LEU A 43 28.75 -87.75 0.71
N LYS A 44 29.02 -88.42 1.82
CA LYS A 44 30.17 -89.34 1.93
C LYS A 44 29.90 -90.80 1.60
N ASN A 45 28.72 -91.21 1.10
CA ASN A 45 28.45 -92.61 0.76
C ASN A 45 27.33 -92.80 -0.30
N LEU A 46 27.64 -92.52 -1.56
CA LEU A 46 26.92 -93.11 -2.71
C LEU A 46 27.96 -93.89 -3.54
N PRO A 47 27.66 -95.12 -4.02
CA PRO A 47 28.58 -95.85 -4.88
C PRO A 47 28.70 -95.13 -6.22
N ALA A 48 29.94 -94.81 -6.62
CA ALA A 48 30.23 -94.18 -7.91
C ALA A 48 29.87 -95.14 -9.07
N PRO A 49 29.24 -94.65 -10.16
CA PRO A 49 29.23 -95.41 -11.40
C PRO A 49 30.66 -95.46 -11.95
N ALA A 50 31.11 -96.68 -12.27
CA ALA A 50 32.38 -96.91 -12.93
C ALA A 50 32.39 -96.14 -14.27
N ASN A 51 33.34 -95.21 -14.40
CA ASN A 51 33.62 -94.27 -15.52
C ASN A 51 33.33 -92.78 -15.27
N ALA A 52 33.18 -92.34 -14.02
CA ALA A 52 33.34 -90.91 -13.72
C ALA A 52 34.84 -90.55 -13.70
N ASP A 53 35.37 -90.09 -14.83
CA ASP A 53 36.61 -89.33 -14.84
C ASP A 53 36.40 -88.06 -13.99
N ALA A 54 37.07 -87.99 -12.86
CA ALA A 54 37.05 -86.85 -11.94
C ALA A 54 37.89 -85.67 -12.45
N SER A 55 38.13 -85.58 -13.76
CA SER A 55 38.67 -84.40 -14.45
C SER A 55 37.56 -83.42 -14.88
N HIS A 56 36.37 -83.46 -14.26
CA HIS A 56 35.28 -82.53 -14.53
C HIS A 56 35.78 -81.09 -14.38
N LEU A 57 36.09 -80.51 -15.54
CA LEU A 57 36.51 -79.15 -15.77
C LEU A 57 35.66 -78.22 -14.91
N SER A 58 36.31 -77.53 -13.96
CA SER A 58 35.74 -76.36 -13.33
C SER A 58 35.40 -75.38 -14.47
N VAL A 59 34.12 -75.29 -14.85
CA VAL A 59 33.69 -74.30 -15.84
C VAL A 59 33.86 -72.93 -15.20
N PRO A 60 34.65 -72.02 -15.80
CA PRO A 60 34.83 -70.69 -15.25
C PRO A 60 33.50 -69.98 -15.02
N CYS A 61 33.40 -69.28 -13.90
CA CYS A 61 32.22 -68.52 -13.50
C CYS A 61 32.53 -67.02 -13.44
N ILE A 62 31.66 -66.22 -14.03
CA ILE A 62 31.66 -64.76 -13.89
C ILE A 62 30.66 -64.36 -12.82
N THR A 63 31.14 -63.71 -11.78
CA THR A 63 30.32 -63.17 -10.69
C THR A 63 30.25 -61.65 -10.78
N PHE A 64 29.04 -61.09 -10.76
CA PHE A 64 28.80 -59.65 -10.87
C PHE A 64 28.43 -59.04 -9.52
N TYR A 65 29.09 -57.94 -9.16
CA TYR A 65 28.81 -57.15 -7.97
C TYR A 65 28.34 -55.75 -8.36
N ALA A 66 27.25 -55.30 -7.75
CA ALA A 66 26.64 -54.00 -8.00
C ALA A 66 27.54 -52.81 -7.63
N ASN A 67 28.54 -53.04 -6.76
CA ASN A 67 29.52 -52.04 -6.32
C ASN A 67 28.87 -50.71 -5.89
N GLY A 68 27.99 -50.78 -4.90
CA GLY A 68 27.19 -49.65 -4.44
C GLY A 68 25.98 -49.31 -5.31
N GLY A 69 25.65 -50.12 -6.33
CA GLY A 69 24.33 -50.10 -6.95
C GLY A 69 23.25 -50.52 -5.95
N THR A 70 22.11 -49.84 -5.99
CA THR A 70 21.05 -49.90 -4.98
C THR A 70 19.83 -50.69 -5.45
N GLU A 71 19.71 -50.95 -6.75
CA GLU A 71 18.62 -51.72 -7.32
C GLU A 71 19.11 -52.73 -8.37
N GLY A 72 18.29 -53.75 -8.63
CA GLY A 72 18.56 -54.79 -9.62
C GLY A 72 19.46 -55.91 -9.11
N THR A 73 19.44 -57.04 -9.81
CA THR A 73 20.27 -58.20 -9.50
C THR A 73 20.78 -58.85 -10.77
N MET A 74 22.03 -59.31 -10.74
CA MET A 74 22.63 -60.11 -11.80
C MET A 74 22.91 -61.52 -11.27
N GLN A 75 22.55 -62.54 -12.04
CA GLN A 75 22.91 -63.92 -11.71
C GLN A 75 24.34 -64.21 -12.18
N PRO A 76 25.09 -65.10 -11.51
CA PRO A 76 26.38 -65.57 -12.02
C PRO A 76 26.25 -66.18 -13.42
N GLN A 77 27.25 -65.95 -14.26
CA GLN A 77 27.26 -66.43 -15.65
C GLN A 77 28.37 -67.46 -15.83
N PHE A 78 28.00 -68.68 -16.21
CA PHE A 78 28.96 -69.76 -16.49
C PHE A 78 29.45 -69.68 -17.94
N VAL A 79 30.74 -69.97 -18.16
CA VAL A 79 31.36 -69.93 -19.48
C VAL A 79 31.35 -71.31 -20.13
N GLU A 80 30.67 -71.44 -21.28
CA GLU A 80 30.69 -72.65 -22.11
C GLU A 80 31.72 -72.48 -23.24
N GLY A 81 32.88 -73.14 -23.14
CA GLY A 81 34.00 -72.99 -24.06
C GLY A 81 35.06 -72.03 -23.53
N ASN A 82 35.70 -71.25 -24.42
CA ASN A 82 36.78 -70.33 -24.05
C ASN A 82 36.37 -68.84 -24.08
N SER A 83 35.13 -68.50 -24.46
CA SER A 83 34.68 -67.12 -24.55
C SER A 83 33.21 -66.96 -24.15
N VAL A 84 32.85 -65.75 -23.72
CA VAL A 84 31.49 -65.44 -23.25
C VAL A 84 31.15 -63.98 -23.49
N THR A 85 29.94 -63.71 -23.98
CA THR A 85 29.36 -62.36 -24.03
C THR A 85 28.69 -62.05 -22.70
N LEU A 86 29.10 -60.98 -22.02
CA LEU A 86 28.52 -60.58 -20.75
C LEU A 86 27.01 -60.31 -20.90
N ASN A 87 26.22 -60.74 -19.93
CA ASN A 87 24.83 -60.31 -19.85
C ASN A 87 24.75 -58.81 -19.61
N ALA A 88 23.78 -58.15 -20.27
CA ALA A 88 23.50 -56.73 -20.06
C ALA A 88 23.35 -56.40 -18.56
N ASN A 89 23.98 -55.32 -18.13
CA ASN A 89 23.86 -54.85 -16.77
C ASN A 89 22.39 -54.61 -16.39
N LYS A 90 21.98 -55.15 -15.24
CA LYS A 90 20.65 -54.93 -14.65
C LYS A 90 20.70 -54.13 -13.34
N PHE A 91 21.89 -53.82 -12.83
CA PHE A 91 22.02 -52.98 -11.65
C PHE A 91 21.67 -51.53 -12.01
N LYS A 92 21.11 -50.79 -11.04
CA LYS A 92 20.93 -49.34 -11.11
C LYS A 92 21.48 -48.68 -9.86
N LYS A 93 21.87 -47.42 -10.01
CA LYS A 93 22.33 -46.55 -8.93
C LYS A 93 21.78 -45.15 -9.19
N GLU A 94 20.89 -44.67 -8.31
CA GLU A 94 20.22 -43.37 -8.48
C GLU A 94 21.25 -42.24 -8.62
N GLY A 95 21.08 -41.37 -9.62
CA GLY A 95 22.00 -40.26 -9.86
C GLY A 95 23.36 -40.65 -10.49
N TYR A 96 23.55 -41.92 -10.88
CA TYR A 96 24.75 -42.38 -11.58
C TYR A 96 24.42 -43.13 -12.87
N SER A 97 25.33 -43.07 -13.83
CA SER A 97 25.31 -43.85 -15.06
C SER A 97 26.33 -44.99 -14.99
N PHE A 98 25.92 -46.21 -15.37
CA PHE A 98 26.82 -47.35 -15.50
C PHE A 98 27.86 -47.11 -16.61
N THR A 99 29.13 -47.33 -16.32
CA THR A 99 30.23 -47.11 -17.28
C THR A 99 30.91 -48.38 -17.76
N GLY A 100 30.72 -49.50 -17.05
CA GLY A 100 31.33 -50.79 -17.38
C GLY A 100 31.70 -51.60 -16.14
N TRP A 101 32.48 -52.65 -16.33
CA TRP A 101 32.87 -53.61 -15.30
C TRP A 101 34.37 -53.52 -15.02
N ALA A 102 34.75 -53.45 -13.75
CA ALA A 102 36.14 -53.55 -13.29
C ALA A 102 36.42 -54.94 -12.70
N THR A 103 37.68 -55.40 -12.77
CA THR A 103 38.10 -56.68 -12.16
C THR A 103 38.43 -56.56 -10.67
N THR A 104 38.42 -55.34 -10.12
CA THR A 104 38.57 -55.05 -8.69
C THR A 104 37.61 -53.95 -8.30
N GLU A 105 37.23 -53.88 -7.02
CA GLU A 105 36.23 -52.93 -6.51
C GLU A 105 36.57 -51.46 -6.81
N ASN A 106 37.86 -51.10 -6.68
CA ASN A 106 38.40 -49.76 -6.93
C ASN A 106 39.17 -49.64 -8.27
N GLY A 107 39.03 -50.62 -9.15
CA GLY A 107 39.70 -50.65 -10.44
C GLY A 107 39.05 -49.74 -11.50
N GLY A 108 39.78 -49.47 -12.57
CA GLY A 108 39.20 -48.86 -13.78
C GLY A 108 38.29 -49.83 -14.53
N VAL A 109 37.48 -49.30 -15.46
CA VAL A 109 36.66 -50.11 -16.36
C VAL A 109 37.57 -51.01 -17.19
N ALA A 110 37.39 -52.32 -17.04
CA ALA A 110 38.10 -53.37 -17.77
C ALA A 110 37.27 -53.92 -18.93
N TYR A 111 35.94 -53.98 -18.77
CA TYR A 111 35.01 -54.46 -19.81
C TYR A 111 33.80 -53.54 -19.94
N ALA A 112 33.34 -53.29 -21.15
CA ALA A 112 32.08 -52.59 -21.45
C ALA A 112 30.86 -53.48 -21.20
N ASP A 113 29.67 -52.87 -21.20
CA ASP A 113 28.42 -53.64 -21.13
C ASP A 113 28.24 -54.53 -22.36
N ASN A 114 27.77 -55.76 -22.17
CA ASN A 114 27.62 -56.76 -23.24
C ASN A 114 28.92 -57.09 -24.00
N GLU A 115 30.09 -56.79 -23.45
CA GLU A 115 31.37 -57.13 -24.10
C GLU A 115 31.59 -58.65 -24.13
N THR A 116 32.27 -59.14 -25.17
CA THR A 116 32.68 -60.54 -25.25
C THR A 116 34.09 -60.72 -24.72
N ILE A 117 34.22 -61.45 -23.61
CA ILE A 117 35.50 -61.82 -23.01
C ILE A 117 36.02 -63.09 -23.69
N GLN A 118 37.26 -63.05 -24.17
CA GLN A 118 37.96 -64.18 -24.76
C GLN A 118 38.89 -64.84 -23.73
N ASP A 119 39.28 -66.09 -24.01
CA ASP A 119 40.26 -66.89 -23.25
C ASP A 119 39.98 -67.02 -21.74
N VAL A 120 38.71 -67.15 -21.37
CA VAL A 120 38.31 -67.31 -19.96
C VAL A 120 38.64 -68.73 -19.48
N ASN A 121 39.68 -68.86 -18.64
CA ASN A 121 40.17 -70.14 -18.12
C ASN A 121 40.12 -70.25 -16.58
N ALA A 122 39.60 -69.22 -15.89
CA ALA A 122 39.42 -69.16 -14.45
C ALA A 122 38.25 -68.22 -14.11
N ASP A 123 37.75 -68.30 -12.87
CA ASP A 123 36.67 -67.44 -12.39
C ASP A 123 37.04 -65.95 -12.45
N ILE A 124 36.08 -65.12 -12.86
CA ILE A 124 36.23 -63.67 -12.94
C ILE A 124 35.22 -63.01 -12.00
N THR A 125 35.70 -62.07 -11.20
CA THR A 125 34.82 -61.19 -10.43
C THR A 125 34.76 -59.82 -11.08
N LEU A 126 33.55 -59.35 -11.37
CA LEU A 126 33.29 -58.07 -12.02
C LEU A 126 32.51 -57.14 -11.09
N PHE A 127 32.99 -55.92 -10.93
CA PHE A 127 32.39 -54.86 -10.13
C PHE A 127 31.88 -53.76 -11.05
N ALA A 128 30.60 -53.41 -10.93
CA ALA A 128 30.02 -52.31 -11.70
C ALA A 128 30.75 -50.99 -11.42
N GLN A 129 30.95 -50.19 -12.46
CA GLN A 129 31.55 -48.86 -12.36
C GLN A 129 30.50 -47.81 -12.70
N TRP A 130 30.54 -46.70 -11.96
CA TRP A 130 29.49 -45.69 -11.95
C TRP A 130 30.09 -44.30 -12.14
N LYS A 131 29.54 -43.52 -13.07
CA LYS A 131 29.84 -42.10 -13.25
C LYS A 131 28.69 -41.27 -12.69
N ILE A 132 29.00 -40.29 -11.86
CA ILE A 132 28.00 -39.37 -11.31
C ILE A 132 27.33 -38.57 -12.42
N ASN A 133 26.01 -38.44 -12.37
CA ASN A 133 25.25 -37.64 -13.31
C ASN A 133 25.26 -36.18 -12.89
N GLN A 134 25.14 -35.31 -13.89
CA GLN A 134 24.92 -33.88 -13.69
C GLN A 134 23.49 -33.52 -14.09
N TYR A 135 22.89 -32.66 -13.30
CA TYR A 135 21.54 -32.15 -13.53
C TYR A 135 21.55 -30.62 -13.58
N THR A 136 20.64 -30.06 -14.37
CA THR A 136 20.50 -28.60 -14.52
C THR A 136 19.64 -28.03 -13.40
N LEU A 137 20.12 -26.95 -12.77
CA LEU A 137 19.34 -26.04 -11.93
C LEU A 137 19.16 -24.72 -12.69
N LYS A 138 17.91 -24.32 -12.91
CA LYS A 138 17.54 -23.14 -13.71
C LYS A 138 16.64 -22.20 -12.91
N PHE A 139 16.90 -20.90 -12.99
CA PHE A 139 16.07 -19.83 -12.43
C PHE A 139 15.48 -18.98 -13.57
N GLU A 140 14.16 -18.80 -13.63
CA GLU A 140 13.47 -18.06 -14.70
C GLU A 140 12.31 -17.19 -14.19
N ASP A 141 11.74 -16.34 -15.05
CA ASP A 141 10.55 -15.54 -14.72
C ASP A 141 9.29 -16.41 -14.83
N TYR A 142 8.40 -16.31 -13.83
CA TYR A 142 7.16 -17.10 -13.81
C TYR A 142 6.21 -16.77 -14.98
N TYR A 143 6.06 -15.50 -15.33
CA TYR A 143 5.15 -15.03 -16.38
C TYR A 143 5.79 -15.09 -17.77
N ASN A 144 7.12 -14.96 -17.86
CA ASN A 144 7.87 -15.06 -19.10
C ASN A 144 9.01 -16.08 -19.00
N GLN A 145 8.68 -17.36 -19.17
CA GLN A 145 9.62 -18.50 -19.10
C GLN A 145 10.80 -18.41 -20.08
N GLN A 146 10.77 -17.49 -21.06
CA GLN A 146 11.89 -17.22 -21.96
C GLN A 146 13.00 -16.41 -21.27
N THR A 147 12.69 -15.69 -20.19
CA THR A 147 13.66 -14.92 -19.40
C THR A 147 14.31 -15.84 -18.37
N VAL A 148 15.58 -16.19 -18.60
CA VAL A 148 16.39 -17.02 -17.71
C VAL A 148 17.35 -16.12 -16.94
N TYR A 149 17.28 -16.15 -15.62
CA TYR A 149 18.13 -15.35 -14.73
C TYR A 149 19.46 -16.02 -14.43
N CYS A 150 19.43 -17.35 -14.25
CA CYS A 150 20.62 -18.14 -13.92
C CYS A 150 20.40 -19.59 -14.37
N GLU A 151 21.43 -20.25 -14.89
CA GLU A 151 21.42 -21.67 -15.19
C GLU A 151 22.79 -22.27 -14.86
N THR A 152 22.80 -23.40 -14.15
CA THR A 152 24.02 -24.13 -13.82
C THR A 152 23.80 -25.64 -13.85
N LYS A 153 24.89 -26.41 -13.99
CA LYS A 153 24.88 -27.88 -13.88
C LYS A 153 25.64 -28.29 -12.64
N LEU A 154 25.01 -29.13 -11.82
CA LEU A 154 25.58 -29.65 -10.58
C LEU A 154 25.60 -31.18 -10.60
N ASP A 155 26.61 -31.77 -9.99
CA ASP A 155 26.67 -33.21 -9.76
C ASP A 155 25.53 -33.62 -8.81
N TYR A 156 24.97 -34.82 -9.01
CA TYR A 156 23.97 -35.39 -8.10
C TYR A 156 24.44 -35.38 -6.63
N GLY A 157 23.58 -34.92 -5.72
CA GLY A 157 23.89 -34.84 -4.30
C GLY A 157 24.87 -33.73 -3.90
N ALA A 158 25.41 -32.96 -4.85
CA ALA A 158 26.21 -31.79 -4.52
C ALA A 158 25.35 -30.74 -3.79
N THR A 159 25.92 -30.08 -2.78
CA THR A 159 25.27 -28.98 -2.07
C THR A 159 24.99 -27.83 -3.03
N VAL A 160 23.75 -27.34 -3.05
CA VAL A 160 23.36 -26.19 -3.89
C VAL A 160 23.89 -24.90 -3.23
N PRO A 161 24.56 -24.00 -3.99
CA PRO A 161 25.00 -22.73 -3.45
C PRO A 161 23.85 -21.91 -2.87
N THR A 162 24.07 -21.24 -1.74
CA THR A 162 23.09 -20.35 -1.11
C THR A 162 22.96 -19.00 -1.79
N THR A 163 23.91 -18.66 -2.67
CA THR A 163 23.95 -17.41 -3.43
C THR A 163 24.35 -17.69 -4.87
N PHE A 164 23.68 -17.02 -5.80
CA PHE A 164 24.01 -17.03 -7.21
C PHE A 164 24.19 -15.58 -7.68
N GLU A 165 25.15 -15.36 -8.57
CA GLU A 165 25.35 -14.05 -9.18
C GLU A 165 24.07 -13.61 -9.92
N GLY A 166 23.63 -12.39 -9.68
CA GLY A 166 22.40 -11.84 -10.27
C GLY A 166 21.10 -12.27 -9.59
N LEU A 167 21.14 -13.03 -8.48
CA LEU A 167 19.96 -13.36 -7.67
C LEU A 167 19.98 -12.64 -6.29
N PRO A 168 18.81 -12.22 -5.76
CA PRO A 168 17.50 -12.26 -6.42
C PRO A 168 17.47 -11.30 -7.62
N PRO A 169 16.68 -11.63 -8.66
CA PRO A 169 16.62 -10.80 -9.86
C PRO A 169 15.94 -9.47 -9.55
N THR A 170 16.16 -8.49 -10.42
CA THR A 170 15.45 -7.20 -10.39
C THR A 170 14.59 -7.03 -11.64
N LYS A 171 13.38 -6.50 -11.49
CA LYS A 171 12.44 -6.23 -12.59
C LYS A 171 11.78 -4.88 -12.40
N THR A 172 11.99 -3.95 -13.33
CA THR A 172 11.45 -2.57 -13.25
C THR A 172 9.94 -2.58 -13.07
N GLY A 173 9.45 -1.85 -12.08
CA GLY A 173 8.02 -1.77 -11.75
C GLY A 173 7.48 -2.90 -10.88
N TYR A 174 8.33 -3.85 -10.46
CA TYR A 174 7.95 -4.98 -9.63
C TYR A 174 8.89 -5.17 -8.45
N THR A 175 8.36 -5.67 -7.34
CA THR A 175 9.15 -6.11 -6.19
C THR A 175 9.25 -7.63 -6.20
N PHE A 176 10.46 -8.17 -6.00
CA PHE A 176 10.67 -9.61 -5.92
C PHE A 176 9.96 -10.16 -4.68
N TYR A 177 8.97 -11.04 -4.89
CA TYR A 177 8.19 -11.65 -3.82
C TYR A 177 8.87 -12.90 -3.26
N GLY A 178 9.47 -13.69 -4.14
CA GLY A 178 10.13 -14.94 -3.77
C GLY A 178 10.22 -15.93 -4.93
N TRP A 179 10.59 -17.16 -4.61
CA TRP A 179 10.62 -18.28 -5.56
C TRP A 179 9.34 -19.11 -5.43
N HIS A 180 8.83 -19.65 -6.54
CA HIS A 180 7.60 -20.47 -6.52
C HIS A 180 7.74 -21.80 -5.76
N ILE A 181 8.97 -22.31 -5.63
CA ILE A 181 9.33 -23.47 -4.81
C ILE A 181 10.61 -23.18 -4.03
N ALA A 182 10.82 -23.94 -2.96
CA ALA A 182 12.05 -23.90 -2.19
C ALA A 182 13.25 -24.37 -3.03
N ILE A 183 14.39 -23.68 -2.89
CA ILE A 183 15.65 -24.12 -3.48
C ILE A 183 16.11 -25.38 -2.73
N PRO A 184 16.35 -26.51 -3.43
CA PRO A 184 16.78 -27.74 -2.76
C PRO A 184 18.17 -27.56 -2.14
N SER A 185 18.44 -28.16 -0.98
CA SER A 185 19.74 -28.07 -0.31
C SER A 185 20.84 -28.87 -1.02
N THR A 186 20.45 -29.90 -1.79
CA THR A 186 21.34 -30.74 -2.61
C THR A 186 20.69 -31.02 -3.96
N MET A 187 21.50 -31.19 -5.01
CA MET A 187 20.96 -31.45 -6.35
C MET A 187 20.27 -32.82 -6.43
N PRO A 188 18.97 -32.91 -6.78
CA PRO A 188 18.25 -34.17 -6.91
C PRO A 188 18.61 -34.92 -8.20
N ALA A 189 18.09 -36.14 -8.38
CA ALA A 189 18.33 -36.98 -9.55
C ALA A 189 17.52 -36.56 -10.80
N ASN A 190 17.21 -35.27 -10.93
CA ASN A 190 16.47 -34.67 -12.05
C ASN A 190 16.82 -33.18 -12.19
N ASN A 191 16.53 -32.62 -13.36
CA ASN A 191 16.65 -31.17 -13.55
C ASN A 191 15.60 -30.44 -12.70
N VAL A 192 15.95 -29.25 -12.21
CA VAL A 192 15.10 -28.40 -11.37
C VAL A 192 14.98 -27.02 -11.99
N THR A 193 13.75 -26.55 -12.15
CA THR A 193 13.45 -25.18 -12.59
C THR A 193 12.74 -24.44 -11.46
N ILE A 194 13.26 -23.27 -11.10
CA ILE A 194 12.74 -22.38 -10.07
C ILE A 194 12.36 -21.06 -10.73
N MET A 195 11.22 -20.49 -10.35
CA MET A 195 10.61 -19.33 -11.02
C MET A 195 10.42 -18.19 -10.05
N ALA A 196 10.80 -16.98 -10.46
CA ALA A 196 10.66 -15.75 -9.70
C ALA A 196 9.21 -15.27 -9.70
N LEU A 197 8.67 -15.01 -8.51
CA LEU A 197 7.38 -14.40 -8.27
C LEU A 197 7.55 -12.90 -7.98
N TRP A 198 6.60 -12.10 -8.44
CA TRP A 198 6.70 -10.64 -8.45
C TRP A 198 5.41 -10.00 -7.93
N ASN A 199 5.54 -8.98 -7.08
CA ASN A 199 4.45 -8.06 -6.75
C ASN A 199 4.55 -6.83 -7.63
N ILE A 200 3.47 -6.45 -8.32
CA ILE A 200 3.43 -5.23 -9.12
C ILE A 200 3.44 -4.00 -8.20
N THR A 201 4.25 -3.01 -8.56
CA THR A 201 4.34 -1.75 -7.80
C THR A 201 3.16 -0.86 -8.17
N GLN A 202 2.58 -0.18 -7.19
CA GLN A 202 1.52 0.80 -7.39
C GLN A 202 2.03 2.21 -7.14
N TYR A 203 1.54 3.14 -7.95
CA TYR A 203 1.88 4.56 -7.88
C TYR A 203 0.64 5.40 -7.63
N ASN A 204 0.86 6.51 -6.94
CA ASN A 204 -0.17 7.49 -6.64
C ASN A 204 -0.31 8.49 -7.78
N VAL A 205 -1.53 8.65 -8.26
CA VAL A 205 -1.97 9.74 -9.14
C VAL A 205 -2.69 10.76 -8.27
N THR A 206 -2.09 11.94 -8.13
CA THR A 206 -2.65 13.06 -7.38
C THR A 206 -3.27 14.06 -8.36
N PHE A 207 -4.43 14.60 -8.01
CA PHE A 207 -5.17 15.55 -8.85
C PHE A 207 -5.15 16.93 -8.19
N ASN A 208 -4.37 17.86 -8.73
CA ASN A 208 -4.39 19.25 -8.32
C ASN A 208 -5.47 19.99 -9.12
N THR A 209 -6.55 20.35 -8.44
CA THR A 209 -7.77 20.91 -9.06
C THR A 209 -7.67 22.40 -9.36
N MET A 210 -6.57 23.06 -8.98
CA MET A 210 -6.35 24.50 -9.18
C MET A 210 -7.54 25.34 -8.67
N ASP A 211 -7.86 25.18 -7.39
CA ASP A 211 -9.01 25.76 -6.66
C ASP A 211 -10.40 25.22 -7.08
N GLY A 212 -10.45 24.11 -7.82
CA GLY A 212 -11.68 23.35 -8.04
C GLY A 212 -12.00 22.38 -6.90
N SER A 213 -13.14 21.70 -6.99
CA SER A 213 -13.58 20.68 -6.02
C SER A 213 -12.54 19.57 -5.85
N GLU A 214 -12.29 19.13 -4.62
CA GLU A 214 -11.30 18.10 -4.28
C GLU A 214 -11.56 16.76 -4.97
N ILE A 215 -10.48 16.05 -5.31
CA ILE A 215 -10.51 14.72 -5.90
C ILE A 215 -9.60 13.78 -5.11
N PRO A 216 -10.07 12.58 -4.69
CA PRO A 216 -9.25 11.61 -4.00
C PRO A 216 -8.06 11.12 -4.83
N ILE A 217 -6.98 10.75 -4.15
CA ILE A 217 -5.80 10.13 -4.79
C ILE A 217 -6.19 8.76 -5.39
N LEU A 218 -5.72 8.49 -6.60
CA LEU A 218 -5.93 7.20 -7.27
C LEU A 218 -4.63 6.39 -7.29
N LYS A 219 -4.69 5.10 -6.94
CA LYS A 219 -3.54 4.18 -7.02
C LYS A 219 -3.58 3.36 -8.30
N VAL A 220 -2.53 3.40 -9.12
CA VAL A 220 -2.47 2.71 -10.42
C VAL A 220 -1.27 1.79 -10.45
N ASN A 221 -1.41 0.59 -11.02
CA ASN A 221 -0.28 -0.34 -11.14
C ASN A 221 0.74 0.21 -12.16
N TYR A 222 2.00 -0.19 -11.99
CA TYR A 222 3.07 0.18 -12.92
C TYR A 222 2.71 -0.15 -14.38
N SER A 223 2.94 0.81 -15.26
CA SER A 223 2.72 0.74 -16.71
C SER A 223 1.26 0.54 -17.14
N GLU A 224 0.29 0.70 -16.23
CA GLU A 224 -1.13 0.77 -16.58
C GLU A 224 -1.57 2.21 -16.88
N THR A 225 -2.66 2.35 -17.62
CA THR A 225 -3.33 3.64 -17.84
C THR A 225 -4.36 3.89 -16.73
N ILE A 226 -4.72 5.15 -16.49
CA ILE A 226 -5.86 5.49 -15.62
C ILE A 226 -7.16 4.95 -16.25
N GLY A 227 -7.34 5.16 -17.56
CA GLY A 227 -8.44 4.57 -18.31
C GLY A 227 -9.81 4.90 -17.74
N GLU A 228 -10.69 3.90 -17.71
CA GLU A 228 -12.06 4.02 -17.20
C GLU A 228 -12.15 4.26 -15.69
N ARG A 229 -11.02 4.17 -14.97
CA ARG A 229 -10.94 4.45 -13.52
C ARG A 229 -10.75 5.94 -13.23
N ALA A 230 -10.84 6.80 -14.25
CA ALA A 230 -10.76 8.24 -14.11
C ALA A 230 -11.86 8.73 -13.13
N PRO A 231 -11.51 9.63 -12.18
CA PRO A 231 -12.50 10.22 -11.31
C PRO A 231 -13.46 11.12 -12.10
N ALA A 232 -14.60 11.46 -11.49
CA ALA A 232 -15.48 12.50 -12.03
C ALA A 232 -14.71 13.82 -12.19
N ASN A 233 -15.04 14.59 -13.23
CA ASN A 233 -14.41 15.88 -13.47
C ASN A 233 -14.66 16.82 -12.26
N PRO A 234 -13.66 17.61 -11.85
CA PRO A 234 -13.84 18.58 -10.80
C PRO A 234 -14.78 19.70 -11.27
N THR A 235 -15.30 20.46 -10.31
CA THR A 235 -16.12 21.65 -10.56
C THR A 235 -15.45 22.90 -9.99
N LYS A 236 -15.54 24.01 -10.72
CA LYS A 236 -15.10 25.34 -10.28
C LYS A 236 -16.11 26.36 -10.77
N HIS A 237 -16.80 27.05 -9.86
CA HIS A 237 -17.88 27.97 -10.23
C HIS A 237 -17.36 29.10 -11.12
N GLY A 238 -18.05 29.37 -12.24
CA GLY A 238 -17.63 30.37 -13.22
C GLY A 238 -16.59 29.90 -14.24
N TYR A 239 -16.24 28.61 -14.26
CA TYR A 239 -15.24 28.04 -15.17
C TYR A 239 -15.70 26.72 -15.81
N ASN A 240 -15.21 26.44 -17.01
CA ASN A 240 -15.33 25.15 -17.69
C ASN A 240 -14.04 24.33 -17.50
N PHE A 241 -14.18 23.05 -17.20
CA PHE A 241 -13.04 22.14 -17.07
C PHE A 241 -12.54 21.67 -18.44
N GLU A 242 -11.28 21.96 -18.76
CA GLU A 242 -10.69 21.66 -20.07
C GLU A 242 -9.91 20.34 -20.10
N GLY A 243 -9.60 19.78 -18.94
CA GLY A 243 -8.89 18.51 -18.78
C GLY A 243 -7.72 18.58 -17.82
N TRP A 244 -7.00 17.47 -17.77
CA TRP A 244 -5.82 17.27 -16.92
C TRP A 244 -4.53 17.46 -17.71
N TYR A 245 -3.52 18.02 -17.05
CA TYR A 245 -2.22 18.35 -17.63
C TYR A 245 -1.08 17.87 -16.72
N ASN A 246 0.10 17.65 -17.30
CA ASN A 246 1.26 17.14 -16.55
C ASN A 246 1.90 18.21 -15.65
N GLU A 247 1.72 19.47 -15.99
CA GLU A 247 2.34 20.61 -15.33
C GLU A 247 1.32 21.68 -14.97
N SER A 248 1.66 22.50 -13.97
CA SER A 248 0.80 23.58 -13.48
C SER A 248 0.58 24.71 -14.49
N ASP A 249 1.46 24.85 -15.49
CA ASP A 249 1.28 25.82 -16.58
C ASP A 249 0.32 25.32 -17.69
N CYS A 250 -0.17 24.09 -17.56
CA CYS A 250 -1.12 23.45 -18.46
C CYS A 250 -0.64 23.40 -19.92
N THR A 251 0.66 23.17 -20.14
CA THR A 251 1.22 23.04 -21.49
C THR A 251 0.96 21.65 -22.09
N ASN A 252 1.23 20.56 -21.34
CA ASN A 252 1.11 19.20 -21.86
C ASN A 252 -0.14 18.51 -21.33
N LYS A 253 -1.15 18.36 -22.20
CA LYS A 253 -2.41 17.70 -21.85
C LYS A 253 -2.20 16.20 -21.61
N TRP A 254 -2.65 15.72 -20.46
CA TRP A 254 -2.69 14.30 -20.15
C TRP A 254 -3.91 13.65 -20.79
N ILE A 255 -3.68 12.53 -21.49
CA ILE A 255 -4.72 11.79 -22.19
C ILE A 255 -5.24 10.69 -21.24
N MET A 256 -6.46 10.87 -20.71
CA MET A 256 -7.05 9.96 -19.72
C MET A 256 -7.48 8.60 -20.31
N ILE A 257 -8.03 8.62 -21.52
CA ILE A 257 -8.66 7.46 -22.18
C ILE A 257 -8.36 7.44 -23.68
N GLY A 258 -8.41 6.24 -24.28
CA GLY A 258 -8.31 6.04 -25.72
C GLY A 258 -6.88 5.84 -26.24
N ASN A 259 -6.71 5.95 -27.55
CA ASN A 259 -5.42 5.72 -28.20
C ASN A 259 -4.43 6.84 -27.81
N GLY A 260 -3.28 6.46 -27.25
CA GLY A 260 -2.30 7.40 -26.70
C GLY A 260 -2.56 7.80 -25.24
N ALA A 261 -3.43 7.10 -24.52
CA ALA A 261 -3.62 7.32 -23.08
C ALA A 261 -2.28 7.20 -22.33
N GLY A 262 -2.08 8.11 -21.38
CA GLY A 262 -0.87 8.13 -20.56
C GLY A 262 -0.77 6.91 -19.66
N VAL A 263 0.45 6.35 -19.56
CA VAL A 263 0.76 5.23 -18.66
C VAL A 263 1.42 5.76 -17.40
N VAL A 264 1.09 5.15 -16.27
CA VAL A 264 1.63 5.52 -14.96
C VAL A 264 2.86 4.67 -14.68
N THR A 265 4.04 5.30 -14.71
CA THR A 265 5.30 4.62 -14.38
C THR A 265 5.89 5.04 -13.04
N ASP A 266 5.42 6.17 -12.50
CA ASP A 266 5.86 6.78 -11.24
C ASP A 266 4.68 7.50 -10.56
N ASN A 267 4.90 8.04 -9.35
CA ASN A 267 3.93 8.93 -8.74
C ASN A 267 3.80 10.20 -9.59
N ILE A 268 2.58 10.56 -9.97
CA ILE A 268 2.31 11.72 -10.83
C ILE A 268 1.31 12.67 -10.15
N THR A 269 1.44 13.96 -10.47
CA THR A 269 0.42 14.97 -10.14
C THR A 269 -0.11 15.54 -11.44
N LEU A 270 -1.42 15.49 -11.63
CA LEU A 270 -2.11 16.06 -12.77
C LEU A 270 -2.79 17.37 -12.37
N TYR A 271 -2.70 18.38 -13.22
CA TYR A 271 -3.19 19.73 -12.97
C TYR A 271 -4.42 20.02 -13.83
N ALA A 272 -5.49 20.53 -13.20
CA ALA A 272 -6.70 20.92 -13.89
C ALA A 272 -6.49 22.22 -14.66
N ASN A 273 -6.97 22.28 -15.90
CA ASN A 273 -7.04 23.51 -16.68
C ASN A 273 -8.50 23.98 -16.80
N TRP A 274 -8.67 25.30 -16.80
CA TRP A 274 -9.96 25.96 -16.68
C TRP A 274 -10.11 27.10 -17.68
N THR A 275 -11.24 27.16 -18.38
CA THR A 275 -11.63 28.33 -19.18
C THR A 275 -12.70 29.12 -18.43
N ALA A 276 -12.45 30.41 -18.17
CA ALA A 276 -13.44 31.28 -17.54
C ALA A 276 -14.70 31.43 -18.41
N TRP A 277 -15.87 31.49 -17.76
CA TRP A 277 -17.12 31.74 -18.46
C TRP A 277 -17.15 33.15 -19.06
N LYS A 278 -17.86 33.27 -20.19
CA LYS A 278 -18.07 34.54 -20.90
C LYS A 278 -19.55 34.90 -20.92
N HIS A 279 -19.85 36.19 -20.86
CA HIS A 279 -21.20 36.73 -20.97
C HIS A 279 -21.22 37.89 -21.95
N PHE A 280 -22.36 38.10 -22.60
CA PHE A 280 -22.58 39.21 -23.52
C PHE A 280 -23.67 40.12 -22.95
N ILE A 281 -23.32 41.37 -22.71
CA ILE A 281 -24.26 42.40 -22.27
C ILE A 281 -24.57 43.31 -23.46
N THR A 282 -25.85 43.45 -23.77
CA THR A 282 -26.36 44.40 -24.77
C THR A 282 -26.91 45.63 -24.06
N PHE A 283 -26.27 46.77 -24.28
CA PHE A 283 -26.69 48.06 -23.74
C PHE A 283 -27.58 48.78 -24.73
N HIS A 284 -28.81 49.07 -24.32
CA HIS A 284 -29.84 49.76 -25.09
C HIS A 284 -29.98 51.21 -24.63
N ASN A 285 -29.90 52.15 -25.57
CA ASN A 285 -30.25 53.56 -25.34
C ASN A 285 -31.61 53.91 -25.95
N TYR A 286 -32.26 54.96 -25.42
CA TYR A 286 -33.57 55.46 -25.87
C TYR A 286 -33.64 55.78 -27.38
N ALA A 287 -32.51 56.13 -28.00
CA ALA A 287 -32.41 56.40 -29.43
C ALA A 287 -32.27 55.14 -30.31
N GLY A 288 -32.45 53.94 -29.75
CA GLY A 288 -32.26 52.66 -30.47
C GLY A 288 -30.81 52.32 -30.77
N VAL A 289 -29.86 52.93 -30.05
CA VAL A 289 -28.43 52.63 -30.18
C VAL A 289 -28.11 51.48 -29.24
N GLU A 290 -27.54 50.41 -29.81
CA GLU A 290 -27.12 49.22 -29.08
C GLU A 290 -25.59 49.12 -29.06
N GLN A 291 -25.04 48.68 -27.92
CA GLN A 291 -23.65 48.25 -27.83
C GLN A 291 -23.56 46.91 -27.13
N VAL A 292 -22.77 45.98 -27.68
CA VAL A 292 -22.52 44.67 -27.08
C VAL A 292 -21.15 44.66 -26.43
N LYS A 293 -21.07 44.20 -25.18
CA LYS A 293 -19.84 44.02 -24.43
C LYS A 293 -19.71 42.57 -23.97
N GLU A 294 -18.60 41.95 -24.30
CA GLU A 294 -18.19 40.68 -23.69
C GLU A 294 -17.54 40.95 -22.33
N LEU A 295 -18.00 40.23 -21.30
CA LEU A 295 -17.38 40.17 -19.98
C LEU A 295 -16.89 38.75 -19.69
N THR A 296 -15.71 38.63 -19.10
CA THR A 296 -15.11 37.35 -18.70
C THR A 296 -15.11 37.22 -17.18
N TYR A 297 -15.59 36.09 -16.67
CA TYR A 297 -15.69 35.83 -15.23
C TYR A 297 -14.32 35.94 -14.54
N GLY A 298 -14.28 36.65 -13.41
CA GLY A 298 -13.06 36.87 -12.62
C GLY A 298 -12.12 37.96 -13.13
N SER A 299 -12.18 38.35 -14.41
CA SER A 299 -11.39 39.48 -14.95
C SER A 299 -12.19 40.77 -15.11
N ASP A 300 -13.40 40.67 -15.68
CA ASP A 300 -14.24 41.80 -16.04
C ASP A 300 -15.57 41.68 -15.32
N MET A 301 -15.57 42.06 -14.04
CA MET A 301 -16.77 41.98 -13.19
C MET A 301 -17.46 43.33 -13.01
N LYS A 302 -17.05 44.38 -13.73
CA LYS A 302 -17.69 45.71 -13.70
C LYS A 302 -18.29 46.06 -15.06
N LEU A 303 -19.44 46.72 -15.02
CA LEU A 303 -19.98 47.37 -16.21
C LEU A 303 -18.99 48.43 -16.73
N PRO A 304 -18.89 48.64 -18.04
CA PRO A 304 -18.13 49.76 -18.58
C PRO A 304 -18.84 51.07 -18.25
N LYS A 305 -18.06 52.14 -18.10
CA LYS A 305 -18.59 53.50 -17.97
C LYS A 305 -19.53 53.82 -19.13
N ASN A 306 -20.72 54.34 -18.82
CA ASN A 306 -21.67 54.77 -19.83
C ASN A 306 -21.06 55.82 -20.78
N THR A 307 -21.16 55.57 -22.09
CA THR A 307 -20.77 56.51 -23.14
C THR A 307 -21.96 57.06 -23.93
N PHE A 308 -23.18 56.58 -23.66
CA PHE A 308 -24.37 57.07 -24.32
C PHE A 308 -24.74 58.46 -23.80
N PHE A 309 -25.33 59.25 -24.68
CA PHE A 309 -25.91 60.56 -24.39
C PHE A 309 -27.28 60.66 -25.07
N THR A 310 -28.17 61.52 -24.57
CA THR A 310 -29.44 61.83 -25.20
C THR A 310 -29.22 62.83 -26.34
N ASN A 311 -29.78 62.56 -27.52
CA ASN A 311 -29.49 63.36 -28.72
C ASN A 311 -30.26 64.68 -28.80
N GLU A 312 -31.23 64.99 -27.93
CA GLU A 312 -32.08 66.18 -28.11
C GLU A 312 -32.55 66.91 -26.84
N ASP A 313 -32.02 66.65 -25.64
CA ASP A 313 -32.32 67.47 -24.44
C ASP A 313 -31.13 67.47 -23.48
N GLU A 314 -30.52 68.64 -23.26
CA GLU A 314 -29.31 68.86 -22.45
C GLU A 314 -29.54 68.71 -20.92
N ASP A 315 -30.75 68.36 -20.48
CA ASP A 315 -31.15 68.41 -19.06
C ASP A 315 -31.34 67.04 -18.38
N LYS A 316 -31.03 65.92 -19.06
CA LYS A 316 -31.18 64.57 -18.48
C LYS A 316 -29.86 63.97 -18.02
N TYR A 317 -29.90 63.31 -16.86
CA TYR A 317 -28.75 62.69 -16.22
C TYR A 317 -28.86 61.17 -16.29
N PHE A 318 -27.77 60.49 -16.64
CA PHE A 318 -27.76 59.04 -16.65
C PHE A 318 -27.96 58.53 -15.22
N GLY A 319 -29.04 57.77 -15.03
CA GLY A 319 -29.45 57.22 -13.73
C GLY A 319 -28.86 55.84 -13.44
N GLY A 320 -28.50 55.10 -14.49
CA GLY A 320 -28.06 53.71 -14.42
C GLY A 320 -28.77 52.82 -15.45
N TRP A 321 -28.72 51.52 -15.25
CA TRP A 321 -29.21 50.49 -16.17
C TRP A 321 -30.39 49.72 -15.58
N ALA A 322 -31.49 49.60 -16.32
CA ALA A 322 -32.63 48.74 -16.01
C ALA A 322 -32.50 47.39 -16.74
N ILE A 323 -33.06 46.33 -16.16
CA ILE A 323 -33.12 44.99 -16.78
C ILE A 323 -34.33 44.80 -17.73
N THR A 324 -35.17 45.82 -17.84
CA THR A 324 -36.33 45.86 -18.75
C THR A 324 -36.48 47.26 -19.32
N GLU A 325 -36.96 47.36 -20.55
CA GLU A 325 -37.25 48.64 -21.19
C GLU A 325 -38.20 49.50 -20.33
N GLY A 326 -37.82 50.77 -20.08
CA GLY A 326 -38.59 51.69 -19.24
C GLY A 326 -38.65 51.34 -17.75
N GLY A 327 -37.85 50.36 -17.29
CA GLY A 327 -37.78 49.95 -15.90
C GLY A 327 -37.05 50.96 -14.98
N ALA A 328 -37.11 50.69 -13.68
CA ALA A 328 -36.30 51.42 -12.70
C ALA A 328 -34.81 51.03 -12.80
N VAL A 329 -33.93 51.91 -12.33
CA VAL A 329 -32.49 51.61 -12.22
C VAL A 329 -32.30 50.35 -11.38
N PHE A 330 -31.60 49.38 -11.95
CA PHE A 330 -31.24 48.13 -11.30
C PHE A 330 -29.73 48.05 -11.06
N TYR A 331 -28.91 48.43 -12.05
CA TYR A 331 -27.46 48.57 -11.91
C TYR A 331 -27.07 50.04 -12.02
N GLU A 332 -26.17 50.48 -11.14
CA GLU A 332 -25.52 51.79 -11.26
C GLU A 332 -24.51 51.80 -12.44
N ASP A 333 -24.03 52.99 -12.82
CA ASP A 333 -22.91 53.05 -13.76
C ASP A 333 -21.67 52.38 -13.18
N GLU A 334 -20.91 51.67 -14.00
CA GLU A 334 -19.72 50.91 -13.59
C GLU A 334 -19.95 49.87 -12.45
N ALA A 335 -21.20 49.45 -12.22
CA ALA A 335 -21.56 48.53 -11.15
C ALA A 335 -20.88 47.16 -11.30
N ASP A 336 -20.56 46.54 -10.16
CA ASP A 336 -20.12 45.15 -10.11
C ASP A 336 -21.28 44.20 -10.47
N VAL A 337 -21.02 43.27 -11.37
CA VAL A 337 -22.00 42.36 -11.98
C VAL A 337 -21.65 40.89 -11.81
N SER A 338 -20.91 40.55 -10.75
CA SER A 338 -20.56 39.16 -10.41
C SER A 338 -21.79 38.24 -10.30
N SER A 339 -22.95 38.77 -9.92
CA SER A 339 -24.22 38.04 -9.83
C SER A 339 -24.86 37.69 -11.18
N LEU A 340 -24.38 38.26 -12.29
CA LEU A 340 -24.91 37.98 -13.63
C LEU A 340 -24.46 36.61 -14.18
N PHE A 341 -23.44 36.00 -13.58
CA PHE A 341 -22.77 34.81 -14.11
C PHE A 341 -23.42 33.50 -13.63
N THR A 342 -24.70 33.29 -13.94
CA THR A 342 -25.40 32.05 -13.54
C THR A 342 -25.17 30.87 -14.47
N ALA A 343 -24.76 31.10 -15.72
CA ALA A 343 -24.44 30.07 -16.71
C ALA A 343 -23.47 30.62 -17.78
N ASN A 344 -22.63 29.78 -18.37
CA ASN A 344 -21.75 30.23 -19.45
C ASN A 344 -22.53 30.72 -20.70
N ASN A 345 -22.04 31.77 -21.35
CA ASN A 345 -22.65 32.44 -22.51
C ASN A 345 -24.05 33.01 -22.24
N GLY A 346 -24.30 33.52 -21.03
CA GLY A 346 -25.52 34.29 -20.75
C GLY A 346 -25.58 35.58 -21.57
N GLU A 347 -26.76 35.87 -22.13
CA GLU A 347 -27.10 37.12 -22.81
C GLU A 347 -27.97 37.97 -21.89
N ILE A 348 -27.61 39.24 -21.71
CA ILE A 348 -28.30 40.15 -20.79
C ILE A 348 -28.51 41.50 -21.48
N ASP A 349 -29.76 41.96 -21.50
CA ASP A 349 -30.12 43.29 -21.98
C ASP A 349 -30.20 44.29 -20.83
N LEU A 350 -29.51 45.41 -20.98
CA LEU A 350 -29.53 46.53 -20.04
C LEU A 350 -29.99 47.80 -20.75
N TYR A 351 -31.00 48.46 -20.21
CA TYR A 351 -31.63 49.65 -20.78
C TYR A 351 -31.23 50.89 -19.99
N ALA A 352 -30.69 51.90 -20.66
CA ALA A 352 -30.28 53.16 -20.03
C ALA A 352 -31.49 53.88 -19.42
N VAL A 353 -31.40 54.23 -18.14
CA VAL A 353 -32.40 55.03 -17.43
C VAL A 353 -31.90 56.46 -17.33
N TRP A 354 -32.76 57.41 -17.70
CA TRP A 354 -32.45 58.84 -17.72
C TRP A 354 -33.33 59.59 -16.73
N LEU A 355 -32.72 60.42 -15.88
CA LEU A 355 -33.38 61.17 -14.80
C LEU A 355 -33.43 62.66 -15.14
N ASP A 356 -34.50 63.35 -14.73
CA ASP A 356 -34.66 64.80 -14.92
C ASP A 356 -33.87 65.64 -13.89
N THR A 357 -33.22 65.00 -12.92
CA THR A 357 -32.39 65.65 -11.90
C THR A 357 -31.07 64.90 -11.71
N PRO A 358 -29.95 65.61 -11.40
CA PRO A 358 -28.66 64.97 -11.21
C PRO A 358 -28.68 64.05 -9.98
N ILE A 359 -28.04 62.90 -10.12
CA ILE A 359 -27.71 62.07 -8.95
C ILE A 359 -26.72 62.86 -8.08
N THR A 360 -27.07 63.02 -6.81
CA THR A 360 -26.15 63.55 -5.80
C THR A 360 -25.58 62.38 -5.00
N TYR A 361 -24.35 62.54 -4.52
CA TYR A 361 -23.63 61.53 -3.74
C TYR A 361 -23.30 62.11 -2.36
N CYS A 362 -23.27 61.25 -1.37
CA CYS A 362 -22.82 61.53 -0.02
C CYS A 362 -21.47 60.84 0.24
N GLU A 363 -20.59 61.51 0.97
CA GLU A 363 -19.33 60.94 1.44
C GLU A 363 -19.59 60.04 2.65
N VAL A 364 -19.41 58.74 2.47
CA VAL A 364 -19.51 57.74 3.54
C VAL A 364 -18.11 57.30 3.95
N THR A 365 -17.74 57.62 5.19
CA THR A 365 -16.42 57.35 5.76
C THR A 365 -16.50 56.22 6.79
N PHE A 366 -15.70 55.19 6.63
CA PHE A 366 -15.58 54.06 7.55
C PHE A 366 -14.29 54.19 8.37
N MET A 367 -14.41 54.61 9.63
CA MET A 367 -13.30 54.86 10.56
C MET A 367 -12.78 53.54 11.15
N ILE A 368 -11.52 53.20 10.88
CA ILE A 368 -10.92 51.90 11.22
C ILE A 368 -10.41 51.89 12.68
N ASP A 369 -9.58 52.85 13.07
CA ASP A 369 -8.90 52.83 14.38
C ASP A 369 -9.20 54.08 15.25
N GLY A 370 -10.03 54.99 14.75
CA GLY A 370 -10.37 56.25 15.42
C GLY A 370 -9.31 57.35 15.33
N THR A 371 -8.19 57.12 14.63
CA THR A 371 -7.01 58.02 14.58
C THR A 371 -6.57 58.45 13.18
N GLU A 372 -7.53 58.71 12.28
CA GLU A 372 -7.38 59.14 10.87
C GLU A 372 -7.26 58.01 9.83
N GLU A 373 -7.23 56.73 10.24
CA GLU A 373 -7.35 55.64 9.28
C GLU A 373 -8.83 55.40 8.91
N TYR A 374 -9.17 55.55 7.63
CA TYR A 374 -10.53 55.37 7.14
C TYR A 374 -10.57 54.83 5.70
N LEU A 375 -11.69 54.20 5.36
CA LEU A 375 -12.11 53.94 3.98
C LEU A 375 -13.18 54.96 3.60
N MET A 376 -13.17 55.46 2.37
CA MET A 376 -14.19 56.39 1.89
C MET A 376 -14.88 55.84 0.64
N LYS A 377 -16.21 55.93 0.61
CA LYS A 377 -17.03 55.63 -0.56
C LYS A 377 -17.98 56.80 -0.83
N LEU A 378 -18.18 57.11 -2.11
CA LEU A 378 -19.29 57.97 -2.54
C LEU A 378 -20.51 57.08 -2.72
N ILE A 379 -21.58 57.37 -2.00
CA ILE A 379 -22.83 56.59 -2.05
C ILE A 379 -23.96 57.52 -2.49
N GLN A 380 -24.80 57.09 -3.43
CA GLN A 380 -25.91 57.90 -3.91
C GLN A 380 -26.82 58.36 -2.76
N HIS A 381 -27.17 59.65 -2.76
CA HIS A 381 -28.13 60.22 -1.84
C HIS A 381 -29.50 59.52 -1.96
N GLY A 382 -30.04 59.09 -0.83
CA GLY A 382 -31.27 58.31 -0.73
C GLY A 382 -31.08 56.80 -0.91
N LYS A 383 -29.86 56.28 -1.13
CA LYS A 383 -29.61 54.83 -1.28
C LYS A 383 -29.66 54.12 0.06
N ALA A 384 -30.35 52.99 0.11
CA ALA A 384 -30.31 52.04 1.21
C ALA A 384 -29.05 51.15 1.12
N LEU A 385 -28.32 50.96 2.22
CA LEU A 385 -27.09 50.18 2.23
C LEU A 385 -27.36 48.67 2.24
N HIS A 386 -26.84 47.97 1.24
CA HIS A 386 -26.89 46.52 1.11
C HIS A 386 -25.50 45.89 1.19
N VAL A 387 -25.44 44.54 1.22
CA VAL A 387 -24.18 43.79 1.37
C VAL A 387 -23.13 44.18 0.34
N ALA A 388 -23.55 44.54 -0.88
CA ALA A 388 -22.67 45.01 -1.94
C ALA A 388 -21.97 46.36 -1.61
N ASP A 389 -22.59 47.19 -0.78
CA ASP A 389 -22.03 48.49 -0.36
C ASP A 389 -21.02 48.34 0.78
N ARG A 390 -20.96 47.17 1.43
CA ARG A 390 -20.05 46.88 2.54
C ARG A 390 -18.59 47.02 2.09
N PRO A 391 -17.73 47.73 2.84
CA PRO A 391 -16.29 47.75 2.55
C PRO A 391 -15.66 46.38 2.85
N GLU A 392 -14.45 46.15 2.33
CA GLU A 392 -13.63 45.03 2.78
C GLU A 392 -13.41 45.09 4.29
N GLU A 393 -13.33 43.92 4.93
CA GLU A 393 -13.14 43.86 6.38
C GLU A 393 -11.75 44.43 6.73
N PRO A 394 -11.69 45.46 7.57
CA PRO A 394 -10.42 46.04 7.95
C PRO A 394 -9.64 45.04 8.82
N THR A 395 -8.32 45.24 8.92
CA THR A 395 -7.48 44.44 9.82
C THR A 395 -6.82 45.33 10.87
N ARG A 396 -6.68 44.81 12.09
CA ARG A 396 -5.98 45.48 13.19
C ARG A 396 -5.20 44.46 13.98
N ALA A 397 -3.88 44.66 14.10
CA ALA A 397 -2.99 43.70 14.74
C ALA A 397 -3.43 43.37 16.18
N GLY A 398 -3.72 42.09 16.43
CA GLY A 398 -4.14 41.57 17.74
C GLY A 398 -5.58 41.87 18.14
N TYR A 399 -6.43 42.29 17.19
CA TYR A 399 -7.86 42.47 17.42
C TYR A 399 -8.66 41.80 16.30
N ALA A 400 -9.75 41.16 16.66
CA ALA A 400 -10.76 40.66 15.74
C ALA A 400 -11.78 41.76 15.42
N PHE A 401 -12.09 41.93 14.13
CA PHE A 401 -13.13 42.86 13.68
C PHE A 401 -14.51 42.30 14.00
N GLU A 402 -15.33 43.06 14.73
CA GLU A 402 -16.70 42.63 15.09
C GLU A 402 -17.75 43.18 14.12
N GLY A 403 -17.52 44.37 13.57
CA GLY A 403 -18.47 45.02 12.66
C GLY A 403 -18.39 46.55 12.67
N TRP A 404 -19.23 47.17 11.84
CA TRP A 404 -19.38 48.62 11.72
C TRP A 404 -20.51 49.14 12.60
N TYR A 405 -20.36 50.35 13.13
CA TYR A 405 -21.32 50.99 14.04
C TYR A 405 -21.62 52.42 13.58
N THR A 406 -22.84 52.90 13.85
CA THR A 406 -23.32 54.21 13.38
C THR A 406 -22.77 55.40 14.18
N GLU A 407 -22.18 55.16 15.34
CA GLU A 407 -21.54 56.18 16.16
C GLU A 407 -20.25 55.67 16.81
N SER A 408 -19.39 56.60 17.24
CA SER A 408 -18.14 56.29 17.95
C SER A 408 -18.33 55.66 19.32
N THR A 409 -19.54 55.72 19.88
CA THR A 409 -19.91 55.03 21.14
C THR A 409 -20.16 53.53 20.96
N LEU A 410 -20.19 53.02 19.71
CA LEU A 410 -20.33 51.60 19.37
C LEU A 410 -21.58 50.92 19.99
N GLN A 411 -22.70 51.65 20.04
CA GLN A 411 -23.95 51.14 20.62
C GLN A 411 -24.85 50.51 19.57
N ASN A 412 -24.95 51.13 18.40
CA ASN A 412 -25.81 50.70 17.31
C ASN A 412 -24.97 50.11 16.17
N ALA A 413 -25.10 48.80 15.96
CA ALA A 413 -24.44 48.11 14.87
C ALA A 413 -25.09 48.49 13.52
N LEU A 414 -24.27 48.77 12.52
CA LEU A 414 -24.69 48.98 11.14
C LEU A 414 -24.93 47.64 10.45
N SER A 415 -26.11 47.45 9.89
CA SER A 415 -26.45 46.34 9.01
C SER A 415 -26.44 46.77 7.54
N PHE A 416 -26.05 45.84 6.68
CA PHE A 416 -26.04 46.01 5.22
C PHE A 416 -27.20 45.23 4.57
N ASN A 417 -28.39 45.36 5.15
CA ASN A 417 -29.61 44.65 4.75
C ASN A 417 -30.68 45.59 4.14
N GLY A 418 -30.37 46.87 3.94
CA GLY A 418 -31.27 47.89 3.42
C GLY A 418 -31.92 48.79 4.47
N ASP A 419 -31.65 48.59 5.77
CA ASP A 419 -32.31 49.37 6.83
C ASP A 419 -31.74 50.80 6.98
N TYR A 420 -30.48 51.01 6.61
CA TYR A 420 -29.83 52.33 6.67
C TYR A 420 -29.87 53.04 5.32
N VAL A 421 -30.48 54.23 5.27
CA VAL A 421 -30.55 55.08 4.06
C VAL A 421 -29.59 56.26 4.17
N VAL A 422 -28.67 56.38 3.20
CA VAL A 422 -27.67 57.45 3.16
C VAL A 422 -28.31 58.73 2.62
N ASN A 423 -28.57 59.71 3.48
CA ASN A 423 -29.18 61.00 3.07
C ASN A 423 -28.23 62.21 3.27
N ALA A 424 -27.05 62.00 3.82
CA ALA A 424 -26.02 63.00 4.01
C ALA A 424 -24.65 62.32 4.24
N ASP A 425 -23.57 63.10 4.17
CA ASP A 425 -22.24 62.63 4.53
C ASP A 425 -22.24 62.03 5.94
N THR A 426 -21.71 60.82 6.07
CA THR A 426 -21.87 59.99 7.28
C THR A 426 -20.56 59.29 7.63
N LYS A 427 -20.31 59.10 8.93
CA LYS A 427 -19.20 58.30 9.45
C LYS A 427 -19.69 57.05 10.15
N PHE A 428 -19.03 55.92 9.88
CA PHE A 428 -19.21 54.65 10.57
C PHE A 428 -17.92 54.25 11.29
N TYR A 429 -18.02 53.46 12.35
CA TYR A 429 -16.90 53.16 13.25
C TYR A 429 -16.73 51.66 13.42
N ALA A 430 -15.51 51.16 13.21
CA ALA A 430 -15.18 49.76 13.43
C ALA A 430 -15.17 49.41 14.92
N LYS A 431 -15.76 48.28 15.28
CA LYS A 431 -15.63 47.68 16.62
C LYS A 431 -14.64 46.53 16.57
N TRP A 432 -13.79 46.48 17.58
CA TRP A 432 -12.67 45.56 17.71
C TRP A 432 -12.73 44.83 19.03
N ASN A 433 -12.63 43.51 18.99
CA ASN A 433 -12.46 42.68 20.17
C ASN A 433 -11.00 42.23 20.27
N PRO A 434 -10.36 42.33 21.44
CA PRO A 434 -9.06 41.70 21.67
C PRO A 434 -9.12 40.21 21.31
N ILE A 435 -8.12 39.71 20.60
CA ILE A 435 -8.00 38.27 20.38
C ILE A 435 -7.63 37.55 21.69
N VAL A 436 -7.94 36.26 21.76
CA VAL A 436 -7.46 35.36 22.80
C VAL A 436 -6.30 34.56 22.23
N TYR A 437 -5.27 34.31 23.03
CA TYR A 437 -4.18 33.39 22.68
C TYR A 437 -3.73 32.60 23.91
N HIS A 438 -3.08 31.47 23.66
CA HIS A 438 -2.65 30.56 24.71
C HIS A 438 -1.14 30.56 24.85
N VAL A 439 -0.64 30.44 26.08
CA VAL A 439 0.77 30.23 26.37
C VAL A 439 0.94 28.84 26.95
N GLN A 440 1.70 28.01 26.25
CA GLN A 440 2.12 26.70 26.71
C GLN A 440 3.55 26.75 27.21
N PHE A 441 3.77 26.27 28.44
CA PHE A 441 5.09 26.21 29.04
C PHE A 441 5.74 24.85 28.79
N ASN A 442 6.95 24.86 28.24
CA ASN A 442 7.77 23.69 27.98
C ASN A 442 8.98 23.67 28.94
N ASN A 443 9.21 22.53 29.61
CA ASN A 443 10.29 22.38 30.60
C ASN A 443 11.70 22.31 29.97
N ASN A 444 11.78 22.22 28.64
CA ASN A 444 12.98 22.05 27.84
C ASN A 444 13.81 20.84 28.34
N THR A 445 14.99 21.06 28.90
CA THR A 445 15.82 19.99 29.48
C THR A 445 15.47 19.64 30.94
N GLY A 446 14.55 20.39 31.56
CA GLY A 446 14.07 20.17 32.93
C GLY A 446 13.01 19.07 33.03
N THR A 447 12.32 18.98 34.18
CA THR A 447 11.27 17.98 34.43
C THR A 447 10.04 18.58 35.13
N GLY A 448 8.89 17.89 35.09
CA GLY A 448 7.61 18.33 35.65
C GLY A 448 6.63 18.89 34.62
N THR A 449 5.47 19.36 35.07
CA THR A 449 4.37 19.92 34.26
C THR A 449 3.97 21.31 34.76
N MET A 450 3.40 22.12 33.86
CA MET A 450 2.79 23.42 34.15
C MET A 450 1.44 23.52 33.44
N VAL A 451 0.53 24.30 34.01
CA VAL A 451 -0.76 24.61 33.39
C VAL A 451 -0.55 25.70 32.34
N ASN A 452 -1.21 25.57 31.19
CA ASN A 452 -1.22 26.61 30.17
C ASN A 452 -1.98 27.85 30.67
N GLN A 453 -1.65 29.01 30.11
CA GLN A 453 -2.28 30.27 30.50
C GLN A 453 -2.87 30.96 29.29
N ASP A 454 -4.10 31.44 29.42
CA ASP A 454 -4.80 32.18 28.38
C ASP A 454 -4.58 33.68 28.57
N PHE A 455 -4.45 34.40 27.47
CA PHE A 455 -4.22 35.84 27.46
C PHE A 455 -5.19 36.54 26.53
N ASN A 456 -5.68 37.70 26.96
CA ASN A 456 -6.36 38.65 26.10
C ASN A 456 -5.36 39.65 25.55
N TYR A 457 -5.33 39.85 24.23
CA TYR A 457 -4.40 40.78 23.60
C TYR A 457 -4.55 42.21 24.13
N GLY A 458 -3.43 42.88 24.41
CA GLY A 458 -3.42 44.24 24.97
C GLY A 458 -3.70 44.33 26.47
N VAL A 459 -4.11 43.25 27.15
CA VAL A 459 -4.22 43.19 28.62
C VAL A 459 -2.88 42.72 29.19
N LYS A 460 -2.27 43.53 30.07
CA LYS A 460 -1.02 43.17 30.74
C LYS A 460 -1.28 42.14 31.82
N GLU A 461 -0.81 40.92 31.62
CA GLU A 461 -0.87 39.84 32.59
C GLU A 461 0.52 39.20 32.76
N ALA A 462 0.82 38.76 33.97
CA ALA A 462 2.10 38.15 34.31
C ALA A 462 2.17 36.71 33.76
N LEU A 463 3.30 36.33 33.18
CA LEU A 463 3.60 34.92 32.94
C LEU A 463 3.70 34.17 34.28
N SER A 464 3.04 33.01 34.35
CA SER A 464 3.12 32.10 35.50
C SER A 464 4.58 31.80 35.89
N THR A 465 4.84 31.77 37.20
CA THR A 465 6.17 31.43 37.74
C THR A 465 6.53 29.99 37.44
N ASN A 466 7.79 29.73 37.07
CA ASN A 466 8.27 28.38 36.77
C ASN A 466 8.05 27.41 37.95
N THR A 467 7.31 26.33 37.73
CA THR A 467 7.18 25.20 38.67
C THR A 467 7.96 23.96 38.23
N PHE A 468 8.61 23.99 37.06
CA PHE A 468 9.46 22.90 36.61
C PHE A 468 10.69 22.73 37.51
N THR A 469 11.14 21.48 37.63
CA THR A 469 12.38 21.13 38.33
C THR A 469 13.57 21.27 37.37
N ALA A 470 14.56 22.06 37.76
CA ALA A 470 15.76 22.30 36.98
C ALA A 470 16.61 21.02 36.82
N PRO A 471 17.33 20.86 35.70
CA PRO A 471 18.36 19.83 35.57
C PRO A 471 19.43 19.94 36.65
N SER A 472 20.06 18.83 37.01
CA SER A 472 21.12 18.80 38.04
C SER A 472 22.22 19.83 37.76
N GLY A 473 22.54 20.65 38.77
CA GLY A 473 23.56 21.70 38.68
C GLY A 473 23.13 22.99 37.96
N LYS A 474 21.85 23.16 37.62
CA LYS A 474 21.31 24.36 36.95
C LYS A 474 20.19 25.04 37.75
N GLU A 475 19.93 26.30 37.44
CA GLU A 475 18.80 27.11 37.94
C GLU A 475 18.02 27.76 36.79
N PHE A 476 16.74 28.10 37.02
CA PHE A 476 15.88 28.75 36.03
C PHE A 476 16.43 30.14 35.66
N ASN A 477 16.60 30.40 34.36
CA ASN A 477 17.14 31.65 33.82
C ASN A 477 16.05 32.54 33.20
N GLY A 478 14.90 31.98 32.84
CA GLY A 478 13.82 32.68 32.15
C GLY A 478 13.13 31.79 31.10
N TRP A 479 12.12 32.35 30.45
CA TRP A 479 11.42 31.75 29.32
C TRP A 479 12.02 32.21 27.99
N ASN A 480 11.96 31.38 26.95
CA ASN A 480 12.39 31.76 25.60
C ASN A 480 11.42 31.20 24.55
N THR A 481 11.20 31.92 23.44
CA THR A 481 10.35 31.43 22.34
C THR A 481 10.95 30.27 21.54
N LYS A 482 12.22 29.91 21.79
CA LYS A 482 12.90 28.75 21.19
C LYS A 482 13.61 27.92 22.24
N ALA A 483 13.64 26.60 22.05
CA ALA A 483 14.27 25.66 22.97
C ALA A 483 15.79 25.87 23.11
N ASP A 484 16.46 26.28 22.02
CA ASP A 484 17.90 26.53 21.96
C ASP A 484 18.33 27.88 22.56
N GLY A 485 17.37 28.71 23.00
CA GLY A 485 17.63 30.01 23.59
C GLY A 485 17.90 31.13 22.58
N THR A 486 17.83 30.88 21.27
CA THR A 486 18.07 31.90 20.23
C THR A 486 16.86 32.80 19.97
N GLY A 487 15.71 32.49 20.58
CA GLY A 487 14.48 33.27 20.48
C GLY A 487 14.47 34.46 21.45
N THR A 488 13.29 35.09 21.57
CA THR A 488 13.09 36.22 22.48
C THR A 488 13.03 35.70 23.93
N SER A 489 13.83 36.31 24.81
CA SER A 489 13.90 35.92 26.22
C SER A 489 12.96 36.76 27.09
N TYR A 490 12.27 36.11 28.02
CA TYR A 490 11.37 36.73 28.98
C TYR A 490 11.76 36.31 30.41
N ALA A 491 11.80 37.27 31.34
CA ALA A 491 12.05 36.98 32.75
C ALA A 491 10.85 36.28 33.41
N ALA A 492 11.08 35.61 34.55
CA ALA A 492 9.98 35.10 35.38
C ALA A 492 9.10 36.27 35.86
N GLY A 493 7.78 36.17 35.71
CA GLY A 493 6.84 37.23 36.10
C GLY A 493 6.90 38.48 35.21
N TYR A 494 7.40 38.35 33.97
CA TYR A 494 7.33 39.43 32.99
C TYR A 494 5.87 39.61 32.52
N ASP A 495 5.33 40.81 32.68
CA ASP A 495 4.00 41.17 32.21
C ASP A 495 4.07 41.51 30.72
N LYS A 496 3.43 40.71 29.86
CA LYS A 496 3.34 40.97 28.41
C LYS A 496 1.92 40.69 27.92
N SER A 497 1.52 41.44 26.89
CA SER A 497 0.14 41.44 26.37
C SER A 497 0.03 41.15 24.87
N ASP A 498 1.15 40.87 24.21
CA ASP A 498 1.31 40.86 22.74
C ASP A 498 2.34 39.80 22.28
N LEU A 499 2.17 38.55 22.72
CA LEU A 499 3.06 37.45 22.30
C LEU A 499 2.78 36.95 20.89
N THR A 500 1.54 37.11 20.41
CA THR A 500 1.11 36.85 19.04
C THR A 500 -0.01 37.80 18.64
N THR A 501 -0.22 37.95 17.33
CA THR A 501 -1.35 38.66 16.72
C THR A 501 -2.38 37.71 16.11
N THR A 502 -2.23 36.40 16.28
CA THR A 502 -3.13 35.37 15.74
C THR A 502 -4.09 34.85 16.80
N ASN A 503 -5.39 34.88 16.52
CA ASN A 503 -6.41 34.40 17.46
C ASN A 503 -6.31 32.88 17.69
N GLU A 504 -6.50 32.43 18.93
CA GLU A 504 -6.39 31.04 19.42
C GLU A 504 -5.01 30.40 19.24
N GLU A 505 -3.98 31.15 18.84
CA GLU A 505 -2.65 30.59 18.66
C GLU A 505 -2.04 30.19 20.02
N THR A 506 -1.38 29.03 20.05
CA THR A 506 -0.61 28.58 21.21
C THR A 506 0.87 28.94 21.04
N VAL A 507 1.33 29.90 21.83
CA VAL A 507 2.74 30.30 21.93
C VAL A 507 3.45 29.37 22.92
N ILE A 508 4.45 28.63 22.44
CA ILE A 508 5.26 27.75 23.30
C ILE A 508 6.44 28.54 23.86
N LEU A 509 6.55 28.60 25.18
CA LEU A 509 7.68 29.17 25.90
C LEU A 509 8.52 28.07 26.55
N TYR A 510 9.81 28.03 26.21
CA TYR A 510 10.77 27.05 26.69
C TYR A 510 11.53 27.59 27.90
N ALA A 511 11.57 26.81 28.98
CA ALA A 511 12.40 27.11 30.14
C ALA A 511 13.88 27.09 29.73
N GLN A 512 14.60 28.16 30.07
CA GLN A 512 16.04 28.26 29.91
C GLN A 512 16.73 28.08 31.26
N TRP A 513 17.83 27.33 31.25
CA TRP A 513 18.53 26.91 32.46
C TRP A 513 19.99 27.37 32.42
N LYS A 514 20.44 28.06 33.47
CA LYS A 514 21.85 28.47 33.63
C LYS A 514 22.54 27.62 34.69
N SER A 515 23.84 27.35 34.53
CA SER A 515 24.61 26.60 35.52
C SER A 515 24.74 27.37 36.83
N ILE A 516 24.60 26.67 37.96
CA ILE A 516 24.85 27.24 39.27
C ILE A 516 26.37 27.36 39.44
N SER A 517 26.89 28.58 39.52
CA SER A 517 28.30 28.81 39.83
C SER A 517 28.52 28.57 41.33
N THR A 518 28.97 27.37 41.70
CA THR A 518 29.54 27.18 43.05
C THR A 518 30.86 27.92 43.10
N GLY A 519 30.83 29.14 43.63
CA GLY A 519 32.03 29.89 43.96
C GLY A 519 32.89 29.07 44.92
N ASN A 520 34.02 28.56 44.42
CA ASN A 520 35.07 28.02 45.26
C ASN A 520 35.82 29.21 45.87
N ASN A 521 35.34 29.74 46.99
CA ASN A 521 36.05 30.78 47.74
C ASN A 521 36.65 30.18 49.01
N GLY A 522 37.94 29.80 48.91
CA GLY A 522 38.84 29.87 50.04
C GLY A 522 39.25 31.33 50.25
N GLY A 523 38.80 31.94 51.35
CA GLY A 523 39.14 33.32 51.69
C GLY A 523 38.36 33.83 52.91
N THR A 524 39.08 34.05 54.00
CA THR A 524 38.67 34.45 55.36
C THR A 524 37.83 35.74 55.48
N GLY A 525 36.83 35.75 56.37
CA GLY A 525 36.38 36.97 57.09
C GLY A 525 34.87 37.11 57.39
N GLY A 526 34.46 36.72 58.61
CA GLY A 526 33.55 37.50 59.51
C GLY A 526 32.03 37.65 59.24
N GLY A 527 31.21 36.93 60.02
CA GLY A 527 30.15 37.54 60.86
C GLY A 527 28.66 37.48 60.43
N GLY A 528 27.85 36.70 61.18
CA GLY A 528 26.40 36.85 61.41
C GLY A 528 25.47 36.35 60.27
N GLY A 529 24.42 35.55 60.46
CA GLY A 529 23.70 35.01 61.62
C GLY A 529 22.30 34.57 61.16
N SER A 530 21.83 33.39 61.60
CA SER A 530 20.43 32.92 61.60
C SER A 530 19.76 32.67 60.23
N SER A 531 18.95 31.64 59.97
CA SER A 531 18.54 30.41 60.65
C SER A 531 17.72 29.63 59.61
N ALA A 532 17.85 28.30 59.58
CA ALA A 532 16.99 27.40 58.83
C ALA A 532 15.50 27.52 59.28
N PRO A 533 14.55 26.90 58.56
CA PRO A 533 14.31 25.51 58.90
C PRO A 533 14.16 24.56 57.70
N SER A 534 14.66 23.36 57.97
CA SER A 534 14.47 22.10 57.27
C SER A 534 13.05 21.54 57.47
N VAL A 535 12.48 20.92 56.43
CA VAL A 535 11.64 19.73 56.57
C VAL A 535 12.02 18.74 55.44
N LYS A 536 12.41 17.52 55.84
CA LYS A 536 12.68 16.33 55.02
C LYS A 536 11.44 15.38 55.14
N PRO A 537 11.32 14.28 54.37
CA PRO A 537 10.26 14.05 53.41
C PRO A 537 9.25 12.97 53.85
N SER A 538 8.08 12.93 53.23
CA SER A 538 7.16 11.79 53.26
C SER A 538 7.06 11.17 51.87
N THR A 539 7.42 9.89 51.75
CA THR A 539 7.13 8.98 50.62
C THR A 539 5.99 8.02 51.02
N PRO A 540 5.45 7.18 50.12
CA PRO A 540 4.90 7.44 48.78
C PRO A 540 3.50 6.80 48.61
N THR A 541 2.74 7.22 47.60
CA THR A 541 1.71 6.36 46.98
C THR A 541 1.73 6.53 45.47
N THR A 542 2.09 5.45 44.78
CA THR A 542 1.99 5.22 43.34
C THR A 542 0.51 5.19 42.93
N PRO A 543 0.16 5.67 41.71
CA PRO A 543 -0.03 4.70 40.63
C PRO A 543 0.45 5.17 39.24
N THR A 544 1.18 4.24 38.61
CA THR A 544 1.13 3.82 37.18
C THR A 544 1.15 4.86 36.05
N THR A 545 2.32 4.91 35.42
CA THR A 545 2.64 5.21 34.01
C THR A 545 1.69 4.57 32.98
N PRO A 546 1.45 5.26 31.85
CA PRO A 546 1.63 4.64 30.54
C PRO A 546 2.76 5.33 29.76
N GLU A 547 3.61 4.48 29.23
CA GLU A 547 4.83 4.76 28.49
C GLU A 547 4.46 5.06 27.03
N VAL A 548 5.04 6.12 26.49
CA VAL A 548 5.05 6.45 25.07
C VAL A 548 6.23 5.70 24.45
N PRO A 549 6.07 4.96 23.34
CA PRO A 549 7.21 4.53 22.55
C PRO A 549 7.52 5.54 21.44
N ASP A 550 8.82 5.82 21.38
CA ASP A 550 9.54 6.65 20.43
C ASP A 550 9.41 6.24 18.95
N THR A 551 9.74 7.25 18.14
CA THR A 551 10.09 7.24 16.70
C THR A 551 10.83 6.00 16.16
N PRO A 552 10.63 5.63 14.88
CA PRO A 552 11.23 4.42 14.32
C PRO A 552 12.65 4.65 13.76
N LYS A 553 13.56 3.72 14.10
CA LYS A 553 14.75 3.38 13.30
C LYS A 553 14.69 1.92 12.87
N THR A 554 15.14 1.70 11.64
CA THR A 554 15.24 0.46 10.84
C THR A 554 16.09 -0.64 11.48
N VAL A 555 15.58 -1.88 11.57
CA VAL A 555 16.33 -3.17 11.46
C VAL A 555 15.39 -4.31 11.02
N THR A 556 15.95 -5.18 10.18
CA THR A 556 15.53 -6.48 9.62
C THR A 556 15.27 -7.58 10.67
N GLU A 557 14.24 -8.43 10.48
CA GLU A 557 14.13 -9.88 10.79
C GLU A 557 12.70 -10.31 11.19
N LYS A 558 12.32 -11.55 10.82
CA LYS A 558 11.01 -12.21 10.95
C LYS A 558 10.32 -12.00 12.31
N GLN A 559 9.03 -11.65 12.28
CA GLN A 559 8.15 -11.69 13.45
C GLN A 559 6.91 -12.56 13.15
N GLU A 560 6.66 -13.57 13.98
CA GLU A 560 5.43 -14.38 13.99
C GLU A 560 4.25 -13.52 14.49
N ILE A 561 3.08 -13.67 13.86
CA ILE A 561 1.84 -12.94 14.19
C ILE A 561 1.09 -13.69 15.30
N PRO A 562 0.56 -13.03 16.34
CA PRO A 562 -0.15 -13.69 17.43
C PRO A 562 -1.55 -14.19 17.01
N THR A 563 -1.94 -15.34 17.58
CA THR A 563 -3.28 -15.94 17.52
C THR A 563 -4.37 -14.98 18.04
N GLY A 564 -5.41 -14.75 17.22
CA GLY A 564 -6.62 -14.00 17.59
C GLY A 564 -7.03 -12.82 16.69
N ALA A 565 -6.49 -12.68 15.47
CA ALA A 565 -6.87 -11.60 14.56
C ALA A 565 -8.08 -11.98 13.69
N GLU A 566 -9.10 -11.11 13.66
CA GLU A 566 -10.18 -11.15 12.66
C GLU A 566 -9.57 -11.01 11.25
N ASN A 567 -9.82 -11.98 10.37
CA ASN A 567 -9.31 -11.95 9.00
C ASN A 567 -10.29 -11.20 8.08
N THR A 568 -10.07 -9.90 7.87
CA THR A 568 -10.81 -9.10 6.88
C THR A 568 -10.22 -9.27 5.46
N VAL A 569 -11.04 -9.66 4.48
CA VAL A 569 -10.63 -9.82 3.07
C VAL A 569 -11.17 -8.68 2.20
N THR A 570 -10.28 -7.86 1.64
CA THR A 570 -10.64 -6.82 0.64
C THR A 570 -10.76 -7.45 -0.75
N MET A 571 -11.89 -7.28 -1.44
CA MET A 571 -11.99 -7.64 -2.86
C MET A 571 -11.77 -6.41 -3.77
N PRO A 572 -10.78 -6.43 -4.68
CA PRO A 572 -10.69 -5.44 -5.74
C PRO A 572 -11.62 -5.81 -6.90
N THR A 573 -12.14 -4.80 -7.59
CA THR A 573 -12.90 -4.99 -8.82
C THR A 573 -11.98 -5.53 -9.93
N GLY A 574 -12.29 -6.71 -10.48
CA GLY A 574 -11.87 -7.08 -11.83
C GLY A 574 -11.07 -8.37 -12.06
N GLU A 575 -10.53 -9.07 -11.04
CA GLU A 575 -10.20 -10.52 -11.04
C GLU A 575 -9.28 -10.93 -9.86
N THR A 576 -9.47 -12.19 -9.44
CA THR A 576 -8.74 -13.17 -8.59
C THR A 576 -7.77 -12.72 -7.48
N VAL A 577 -8.11 -13.03 -6.23
CA VAL A 577 -7.16 -13.15 -5.10
C VAL A 577 -7.37 -14.50 -4.40
N PHE A 578 -6.27 -15.23 -4.17
CA PHE A 578 -6.22 -16.44 -3.35
C PHE A 578 -5.89 -16.08 -1.90
N VAL A 579 -6.62 -16.64 -0.93
CA VAL A 579 -6.26 -16.57 0.49
C VAL A 579 -6.19 -17.99 1.05
N ILE A 580 -5.09 -18.32 1.72
CA ILE A 580 -4.91 -19.55 2.51
C ILE A 580 -4.84 -19.11 3.98
N ALA A 581 -5.70 -19.66 4.84
CA ALA A 581 -5.58 -19.55 6.29
C ALA A 581 -5.58 -20.95 6.93
N LEU A 582 -4.80 -21.15 7.99
CA LEU A 582 -4.61 -22.40 8.74
C LEU A 582 -5.20 -22.27 10.16
N ASP A 583 -5.96 -23.30 10.55
CA ASP A 583 -6.38 -23.78 11.89
C ASP A 583 -7.36 -22.98 12.80
N ASN A 584 -8.59 -23.54 12.93
CA ASN A 584 -9.49 -23.82 14.09
C ASN A 584 -9.60 -22.86 15.32
N THR A 585 -10.76 -22.56 15.95
CA THR A 585 -12.04 -23.28 16.19
C THR A 585 -13.14 -22.34 16.80
N GLU A 586 -14.42 -22.65 16.49
CA GLU A 586 -15.74 -22.35 17.14
C GLU A 586 -16.51 -20.99 16.99
N VAL A 587 -17.60 -21.08 16.18
CA VAL A 587 -18.99 -20.51 16.22
C VAL A 587 -19.22 -18.99 16.30
N ILE A 588 -19.89 -18.35 15.28
CA ILE A 588 -21.11 -17.46 15.37
C ILE A 588 -21.86 -17.31 14.00
N GLN A 589 -23.19 -17.21 14.08
CA GLN A 589 -24.20 -16.87 13.06
C GLN A 589 -24.27 -15.35 12.71
N SER A 590 -23.79 -14.91 11.54
CA SER A 590 -24.41 -13.83 10.71
C SER A 590 -23.47 -13.34 9.60
N VAL A 591 -23.97 -13.22 8.37
CA VAL A 591 -23.29 -12.54 7.25
C VAL A 591 -23.93 -11.17 7.06
N ALA A 592 -23.17 -10.09 7.21
CA ALA A 592 -23.68 -8.73 7.01
C ALA A 592 -23.53 -8.29 5.54
N VAL A 593 -24.57 -7.64 5.02
CA VAL A 593 -24.54 -6.97 3.71
C VAL A 593 -23.77 -5.65 3.85
N PRO A 594 -22.86 -5.29 2.92
CA PRO A 594 -22.17 -4.01 2.97
C PRO A 594 -23.16 -2.84 3.11
N GLU A 595 -22.88 -1.88 3.99
CA GLU A 595 -23.82 -0.80 4.36
C GLU A 595 -24.29 0.01 3.14
N ALA A 596 -23.41 0.24 2.17
CA ALA A 596 -23.76 0.86 0.88
C ALA A 596 -24.78 0.06 0.07
N VAL A 597 -24.70 -1.29 0.09
CA VAL A 597 -25.63 -2.19 -0.60
C VAL A 597 -26.95 -2.32 0.15
N ALA A 598 -26.91 -2.34 1.49
CA ALA A 598 -28.10 -2.33 2.33
C ALA A 598 -28.89 -1.01 2.21
N ASN A 599 -28.19 0.12 2.03
CA ASN A 599 -28.78 1.44 1.81
C ASN A 599 -29.38 1.60 0.40
N ALA A 600 -28.75 0.99 -0.61
CA ALA A 600 -29.24 1.01 -1.99
C ALA A 600 -30.38 0.00 -2.25
N ASN A 601 -30.40 -1.13 -1.54
CA ASN A 601 -31.40 -2.20 -1.68
C ASN A 601 -31.89 -2.70 -0.31
N PRO A 602 -32.89 -2.03 0.29
CA PRO A 602 -33.45 -2.44 1.58
C PRO A 602 -34.06 -3.85 1.51
N GLY A 603 -33.49 -4.79 2.27
CA GLY A 603 -33.94 -6.19 2.32
C GLY A 603 -33.11 -7.19 1.51
N ALA A 604 -31.98 -6.78 0.93
CA ALA A 604 -31.02 -7.69 0.32
C ALA A 604 -30.44 -8.68 1.34
N SER A 605 -30.12 -9.90 0.89
CA SER A 605 -29.52 -10.94 1.74
C SER A 605 -28.44 -11.71 0.98
N VAL A 606 -27.54 -12.36 1.71
CA VAL A 606 -26.48 -13.20 1.13
C VAL A 606 -26.96 -14.65 1.10
N GLN A 607 -26.90 -15.28 -0.07
CA GLN A 607 -27.14 -16.71 -0.23
C GLN A 607 -25.80 -17.42 -0.46
N VAL A 608 -25.61 -18.53 0.26
CA VAL A 608 -24.45 -19.43 0.10
C VAL A 608 -24.97 -20.75 -0.43
N THR A 609 -24.37 -21.26 -1.50
CA THR A 609 -24.70 -22.57 -2.06
C THR A 609 -23.62 -23.57 -1.70
N GLU A 610 -24.00 -24.73 -1.17
CA GLU A 610 -23.08 -25.84 -0.92
C GLU A 610 -23.25 -26.90 -2.02
N GLY A 611 -22.12 -27.39 -2.58
CA GLY A 611 -22.10 -28.59 -3.43
C GLY A 611 -22.20 -28.41 -4.95
N GLY A 612 -21.30 -27.65 -5.57
CA GLY A 612 -21.12 -27.59 -7.04
C GLY A 612 -19.85 -28.29 -7.56
N GLU A 613 -19.75 -28.52 -8.87
CA GLU A 613 -18.53 -29.05 -9.53
C GLU A 613 -17.34 -28.11 -9.30
N ALA A 614 -16.21 -28.68 -8.84
CA ALA A 614 -14.98 -27.94 -8.59
C ALA A 614 -14.45 -27.32 -9.89
N PRO A 615 -13.94 -26.07 -9.88
CA PRO A 615 -13.04 -25.63 -10.95
C PRO A 615 -11.83 -26.57 -11.01
N ALA A 616 -11.22 -26.71 -12.21
CA ALA A 616 -10.09 -27.61 -12.41
C ALA A 616 -8.98 -27.36 -11.37
N LEU A 617 -8.73 -28.35 -10.52
CA LEU A 617 -7.71 -28.26 -9.47
C LEU A 617 -6.31 -28.16 -10.10
N PRO A 618 -5.40 -27.36 -9.55
CA PRO A 618 -4.01 -27.31 -10.00
C PRO A 618 -3.35 -28.70 -9.93
N GLU A 619 -2.43 -28.99 -10.86
CA GLU A 619 -1.65 -30.24 -10.82
C GLU A 619 -0.96 -30.41 -9.46
N GLY A 620 -1.19 -31.55 -8.81
CA GLY A 620 -0.61 -31.89 -7.50
C GLY A 620 -1.52 -31.67 -6.28
N VAL A 621 -2.74 -31.14 -6.45
CA VAL A 621 -3.73 -31.04 -5.37
C VAL A 621 -4.67 -32.25 -5.42
N ASN A 622 -4.69 -33.06 -4.36
CA ASN A 622 -5.62 -34.19 -4.25
C ASN A 622 -7.03 -33.68 -3.90
N ALA A 623 -8.04 -34.07 -4.68
CA ALA A 623 -9.43 -33.67 -4.48
C ALA A 623 -9.99 -34.09 -3.11
N ASP A 624 -9.47 -35.18 -2.55
CA ASP A 624 -9.87 -35.65 -1.22
C ASP A 624 -9.44 -34.68 -0.12
N ASP A 625 -8.43 -33.81 -0.34
CA ASP A 625 -7.86 -32.88 0.64
C ASP A 625 -8.50 -31.48 0.67
N VAL A 626 -9.63 -31.31 -0.02
CA VAL A 626 -10.29 -30.02 -0.23
C VAL A 626 -11.73 -30.06 0.27
N HIS A 627 -12.15 -29.04 1.02
CA HIS A 627 -13.57 -28.76 1.31
C HIS A 627 -14.02 -27.61 0.40
N ILE A 628 -15.09 -27.81 -0.38
CA ILE A 628 -15.52 -26.88 -1.45
C ILE A 628 -16.81 -26.18 -1.03
N VAL A 629 -16.77 -24.86 -0.90
CA VAL A 629 -17.95 -24.00 -0.77
C VAL A 629 -18.13 -23.25 -2.10
N VAL A 630 -19.30 -23.39 -2.74
CA VAL A 630 -19.51 -22.95 -4.14
C VAL A 630 -20.50 -21.79 -4.20
N GLY A 631 -19.97 -20.59 -4.42
CA GLY A 631 -20.73 -19.43 -4.84
C GLY A 631 -21.40 -18.66 -3.70
N VAL A 632 -20.98 -17.42 -3.53
CA VAL A 632 -21.68 -16.39 -2.74
C VAL A 632 -22.39 -15.46 -3.71
N SER A 633 -23.68 -15.23 -3.51
CA SER A 633 -24.45 -14.29 -4.33
C SER A 633 -25.28 -13.37 -3.45
N VAL A 634 -25.30 -12.08 -3.78
CA VAL A 634 -26.21 -11.11 -3.17
C VAL A 634 -27.49 -11.11 -3.97
N VAL A 635 -28.61 -11.37 -3.29
CA VAL A 635 -29.93 -11.40 -3.92
C VAL A 635 -30.86 -10.37 -3.29
N ASP A 636 -31.79 -9.86 -4.09
CA ASP A 636 -32.88 -9.04 -3.58
C ASP A 636 -33.85 -9.88 -2.72
N LYS A 637 -34.84 -9.22 -2.12
CA LYS A 637 -35.87 -9.87 -1.29
C LYS A 637 -36.75 -10.86 -2.08
N GLU A 638 -36.71 -10.83 -3.41
CA GLU A 638 -37.38 -11.75 -4.32
C GLU A 638 -36.47 -12.91 -4.82
N GLY A 639 -35.18 -12.91 -4.42
CA GLY A 639 -34.21 -13.94 -4.76
C GLY A 639 -33.44 -13.72 -6.07
N ASN A 640 -33.53 -12.55 -6.68
CA ASN A 640 -32.83 -12.25 -7.94
C ASN A 640 -31.41 -11.71 -7.69
N PRO A 641 -30.42 -12.03 -8.54
CA PRO A 641 -29.05 -11.54 -8.39
C PRO A 641 -28.95 -10.00 -8.46
N VAL A 642 -28.25 -9.40 -7.49
CA VAL A 642 -28.00 -7.96 -7.42
C VAL A 642 -26.61 -7.65 -7.95
N LYS A 643 -26.52 -6.72 -8.91
CA LYS A 643 -25.24 -6.25 -9.47
C LYS A 643 -24.56 -5.31 -8.48
N ILE A 644 -23.36 -5.66 -8.03
CA ILE A 644 -22.55 -4.85 -7.12
C ILE A 644 -21.66 -3.90 -7.94
N THR A 645 -21.77 -2.60 -7.73
CA THR A 645 -21.06 -1.56 -8.52
C THR A 645 -19.98 -0.82 -7.75
N GLU A 646 -19.77 -1.15 -6.47
CA GLU A 646 -18.78 -0.54 -5.57
C GLU A 646 -18.00 -1.62 -4.80
N SER A 647 -16.77 -1.32 -4.41
CA SER A 647 -15.92 -2.22 -3.62
C SER A 647 -16.45 -2.40 -2.19
N GLY A 648 -16.56 -3.65 -1.73
CA GLY A 648 -17.03 -4.01 -0.39
C GLY A 648 -16.34 -5.28 0.12
N TYR A 649 -16.52 -5.56 1.42
CA TYR A 649 -15.95 -6.72 2.10
C TYR A 649 -17.05 -7.75 2.39
N PHE A 650 -16.73 -9.04 2.21
CA PHE A 650 -17.55 -10.14 2.70
C PHE A 650 -16.75 -10.92 3.74
N ILE A 651 -17.39 -11.29 4.84
CA ILE A 651 -16.83 -12.20 5.83
C ILE A 651 -17.46 -13.56 5.58
N LEU A 652 -16.63 -14.53 5.20
CA LEU A 652 -17.00 -15.92 4.96
C LEU A 652 -16.45 -16.75 6.10
N ASP A 653 -17.34 -17.41 6.84
CA ASP A 653 -16.97 -18.35 7.90
C ASP A 653 -17.36 -19.75 7.41
N ALA A 654 -16.38 -20.64 7.26
CA ALA A 654 -16.57 -21.97 6.70
C ALA A 654 -15.93 -23.02 7.61
N ASP A 655 -16.67 -24.09 7.89
CA ASP A 655 -16.19 -25.17 8.77
C ASP A 655 -15.29 -26.11 7.95
N VAL A 656 -13.96 -25.93 8.09
CA VAL A 656 -12.97 -26.72 7.35
C VAL A 656 -12.50 -27.87 8.23
N PRO A 657 -12.76 -29.14 7.85
CA PRO A 657 -12.29 -30.27 8.63
C PRO A 657 -10.77 -30.23 8.80
N ALA A 658 -10.27 -30.59 9.99
CA ALA A 658 -8.84 -30.57 10.30
C ALA A 658 -8.02 -31.34 9.23
N GLY A 659 -7.02 -30.66 8.66
CA GLY A 659 -6.18 -31.19 7.58
C GLY A 659 -6.73 -31.01 6.16
N LYS A 660 -7.89 -30.38 5.99
CA LYS A 660 -8.44 -30.00 4.67
C LYS A 660 -8.17 -28.53 4.37
N LYS A 661 -8.12 -28.18 3.07
CA LYS A 661 -7.97 -26.80 2.59
C LYS A 661 -9.31 -26.29 2.07
N LEU A 662 -9.67 -25.05 2.38
CA LEU A 662 -10.84 -24.38 1.82
C LEU A 662 -10.49 -23.77 0.46
N VAL A 663 -11.32 -24.01 -0.54
CA VAL A 663 -11.23 -23.36 -1.85
C VAL A 663 -12.55 -22.67 -2.14
N VAL A 664 -12.52 -21.35 -2.33
CA VAL A 664 -13.69 -20.53 -2.68
C VAL A 664 -13.61 -20.18 -4.15
N GLY A 665 -14.53 -20.70 -4.96
CA GLY A 665 -14.65 -20.40 -6.38
C GLY A 665 -15.78 -19.41 -6.65
N HIS A 666 -15.57 -18.48 -7.57
CA HIS A 666 -16.62 -17.59 -8.06
C HIS A 666 -17.40 -18.29 -9.19
N TYR A 667 -18.75 -18.26 -9.13
CA TYR A 667 -19.58 -18.56 -10.30
C TYR A 667 -19.87 -17.24 -11.02
N LYS A 668 -19.79 -17.27 -12.36
CA LYS A 668 -19.79 -16.07 -13.20
C LYS A 668 -21.11 -15.32 -13.19
#